data_AF-A0AAE8MLK4-F1
#
_entry.id   AF-A0AAE8MLK4-F1
#
_cell.length_a   1.000
_cell.length_b   1.000
_cell.length_c   1.000
_cell.angle_alpha   90.00
_cell.angle_beta   90.00
_cell.angle_gamma   90.00
#
_symmetry.space_group_name_H-M   'P 1'
#
loop_
_entity.id
_entity.type
_entity.pdbx_description
1 polymer ?
#
loop_
_entity_poly.entity_id
_entity_poly.type
_entity_poly.pdbx_seq_one_letter_code
_entity_poly.pdbx_strand_id
1 'polypeptide(L)'
;MSFIPSARRRRPQEFTLPNGKKVIASLPEDLDSLREQHGNGSDVQVEVVIHGSPEHCDYLKETRDHHESRRAHFRQHHGPAFEEWEDTKSQLDLVNGHLERLSTNSTALNANFDKFGYGADLRTYDDDDPSPGTDPSSMSTADTLSIGSSVGQPRLGETIKLFKKPVVKQWFHKGLLWRASENTEIMAIELFFDLLYVGIIHVNGEHVWAEPTGKELLRFAITFIMSWKIWADITLTLSWFETDDVLTRLEILFEIACLLGFSTNMTYAFYEGEHNTYTMLVSFYLAARFRGVVHFLTTGYLLPMVRGVMFCQALNTLIPAAIWIASIHVQMPSRLALIWIAIVLDICGQSILTGLFQYGRTATHSKRLSKFLAGVFEFFPAINIEHRVERTNAFVSLVFGYSVMGPMFQSHGGYTVDVFLGKAVLGLCQAFVFNWIYFDVDGSNINIHAIRRSVISSSIWHYAHLPFIMGYILASAGLSKLVLTADTPNANPEHLTDHYIERAEPEIADGIRYFYCHGLAIALFFMGVISATHNHRHPATRRLSKKTRLANRLLVCIILFCLPAAKSLNSLNLISITLALTVWVLLLELFGKSCRNDPFIGEKQGCSVRYKCKCSKKDLEKANLDEKQQIQSTEVLELGPREKTAVADVQN
;
A
#
# COMPACT_ATOMS: atom_id res chain seq x y z
N MET A 1 23.13 7.89 32.75
CA MET A 1 22.40 6.68 33.15
C MET A 1 21.29 6.45 32.14
N SER A 2 21.56 5.59 31.16
CA SER A 2 20.69 5.30 30.02
C SER A 2 19.74 4.16 30.36
N PHE A 3 18.47 4.48 30.60
CA PHE A 3 17.40 3.48 30.60
C PHE A 3 17.13 3.07 29.15
N ILE A 4 17.65 1.90 28.78
CA ILE A 4 17.28 1.20 27.54
C ILE A 4 15.92 0.54 27.81
N PRO A 5 14.86 0.85 27.05
CA PRO A 5 13.64 0.06 27.13
C PRO A 5 13.98 -1.33 26.60
N SER A 6 13.97 -2.33 27.47
CA SER A 6 14.12 -3.72 27.07
C SER A 6 12.94 -4.09 26.19
N ALA A 7 13.13 -4.11 24.87
CA ALA A 7 12.31 -4.89 23.97
C ALA A 7 12.09 -6.26 24.63
N ARG A 8 10.87 -6.82 24.59
CA ARG A 8 10.59 -8.17 25.12
C ARG A 8 11.54 -9.16 24.42
N ARG A 9 12.72 -9.36 25.01
CA ARG A 9 13.73 -10.32 24.58
C ARG A 9 13.04 -11.67 24.62
N ARG A 10 13.07 -12.40 23.51
CA ARG A 10 12.58 -13.77 23.50
C ARG A 10 13.40 -14.53 24.54
N ARG A 11 12.76 -14.96 25.62
CA ARG A 11 13.45 -15.64 26.71
C ARG A 11 14.15 -16.89 26.15
N PRO A 12 15.39 -17.19 26.58
CA PRO A 12 16.06 -18.41 26.21
C PRO A 12 15.14 -19.61 26.48
N GLN A 13 15.09 -20.54 25.53
CA GLN A 13 14.30 -21.75 25.72
C GLN A 13 15.14 -22.73 26.53
N GLU A 14 14.63 -23.15 27.67
CA GLU A 14 15.32 -24.05 28.58
C GLU A 14 14.60 -25.39 28.62
N PHE A 15 15.34 -26.49 28.47
CA PHE A 15 14.82 -27.84 28.66
C PHE A 15 15.91 -28.76 29.21
N THR A 16 15.51 -29.91 29.74
CA THR A 16 16.43 -30.86 30.40
C THR A 16 16.50 -32.16 29.61
N LEU A 17 17.72 -32.63 29.36
CA LEU A 17 18.00 -33.91 28.71
C LEU A 17 17.79 -35.09 29.68
N PRO A 18 17.63 -36.31 29.16
CA PRO A 18 17.41 -37.53 29.97
C PRO A 18 18.53 -37.84 30.97
N ASN A 19 19.75 -37.41 30.65
CA ASN A 19 20.95 -37.55 31.49
C ASN A 19 21.06 -36.47 32.59
N GLY A 20 20.06 -35.60 32.74
CA GLY A 20 20.05 -34.52 33.74
C GLY A 20 20.78 -33.25 33.31
N LYS A 21 21.32 -33.19 32.09
CA LYS A 21 21.94 -31.96 31.55
C LYS A 21 20.87 -30.93 31.19
N LYS A 22 21.13 -29.65 31.47
CA LYS A 22 20.22 -28.56 31.12
C LYS A 22 20.66 -27.91 29.82
N VAL A 23 19.80 -27.88 28.82
CA VAL A 23 20.08 -27.25 27.52
C VAL A 23 19.42 -25.88 27.49
N ILE A 24 20.19 -24.85 27.15
CA ILE A 24 19.72 -23.47 26.98
C ILE A 24 19.88 -23.10 25.51
N ALA A 25 18.75 -23.02 24.81
CA ALA A 25 18.70 -22.59 23.43
C ALA A 25 18.50 -21.07 23.38
N SER A 26 19.53 -20.37 22.90
CA SER A 26 19.57 -18.90 22.87
C SER A 26 19.78 -18.37 21.44
N LEU A 27 19.49 -17.09 21.25
CA LEU A 27 19.86 -16.40 20.02
C LEU A 27 21.39 -16.27 19.95
N PRO A 28 21.99 -16.22 18.75
CA PRO A 28 23.45 -16.14 18.60
C PRO A 28 24.12 -14.99 19.37
N GLU A 29 23.37 -13.92 19.65
CA GLU A 29 23.85 -12.72 20.35
C GLU A 29 24.05 -12.93 21.85
N ASP A 30 23.26 -13.81 22.48
CA ASP A 30 23.33 -14.08 23.92
C ASP A 30 24.22 -15.30 24.22
N LEU A 31 24.66 -16.03 23.19
CA LEU A 31 25.35 -17.32 23.31
C LEU A 31 26.67 -17.23 24.08
N ASP A 32 27.52 -16.25 23.77
CA ASP A 32 28.81 -16.09 24.46
C ASP A 32 28.61 -15.65 25.91
N SER A 33 27.64 -14.76 26.17
CA SER A 33 27.30 -14.30 27.51
C SER A 33 26.73 -15.40 28.41
N LEU A 34 25.89 -16.28 27.84
CA LEU A 34 25.31 -17.42 28.54
C LEU A 34 26.34 -18.53 28.76
N ARG A 35 27.27 -18.74 27.82
CA ARG A 35 28.39 -19.68 27.99
C ARG A 35 29.34 -19.24 29.10
N GLU A 36 29.62 -17.94 29.19
CA GLU A 36 30.47 -17.37 30.24
C GLU A 36 29.77 -17.43 31.62
N GLN A 37 28.46 -17.15 31.67
CA GLN A 37 27.66 -17.22 32.90
C GLN A 37 27.51 -18.66 33.44
N HIS A 38 27.36 -19.65 32.56
CA HIS A 38 27.12 -21.03 32.96
C HIS A 38 28.39 -21.91 32.95
N GLY A 39 29.52 -21.42 32.47
CA GLY A 39 30.79 -22.16 32.42
C GLY A 39 31.55 -22.26 33.75
N ASN A 40 31.23 -21.42 34.74
CA ASN A 40 31.96 -21.33 36.01
C ASN A 40 31.27 -22.01 37.22
N GLY A 41 30.09 -22.62 37.04
CA GLY A 41 29.30 -23.23 38.11
C GLY A 41 29.46 -24.75 38.18
N SER A 42 29.90 -25.28 39.31
CA SER A 42 30.31 -26.68 39.51
C SER A 42 29.17 -27.68 39.84
N ASP A 43 27.92 -27.47 39.41
CA ASP A 43 26.84 -28.40 39.82
C ASP A 43 25.74 -28.77 38.81
N VAL A 44 25.78 -28.27 37.57
CA VAL A 44 24.93 -28.83 36.48
C VAL A 44 25.69 -28.67 35.16
N GLN A 45 25.86 -29.75 34.39
CA GLN A 45 26.38 -29.64 33.02
C GLN A 45 25.34 -28.92 32.16
N VAL A 46 25.46 -27.60 32.05
CA VAL A 46 24.60 -26.73 31.24
C VAL A 46 25.22 -26.60 29.85
N GLU A 47 24.45 -26.92 28.82
CA GLU A 47 24.88 -26.83 27.42
C GLU A 47 24.11 -25.73 26.70
N VAL A 48 24.85 -24.74 26.18
CA VAL A 48 24.27 -23.57 25.50
C VAL A 48 24.41 -23.74 23.99
N VAL A 49 23.27 -23.86 23.32
CA VAL A 49 23.16 -24.10 21.87
C VAL A 49 22.42 -22.96 21.17
N ILE A 50 22.68 -22.79 19.88
CA ILE A 50 21.96 -21.80 19.06
C ILE A 50 20.55 -22.33 18.78
N HIS A 51 19.55 -21.48 19.03
CA HIS A 51 18.17 -21.80 18.71
C HIS A 51 18.00 -22.12 17.21
N GLY A 52 17.72 -23.39 16.91
CA GLY A 52 17.47 -23.89 15.55
C GLY A 52 18.71 -24.47 14.86
N SER A 53 19.82 -24.65 15.58
CA SER A 53 20.96 -25.42 15.09
C SER A 53 20.60 -26.92 14.95
N PRO A 54 21.37 -27.69 14.17
CA PRO A 54 21.23 -29.14 14.10
C PRO A 54 21.30 -29.79 15.50
N GLU A 55 22.22 -29.34 16.33
CA GLU A 55 22.38 -29.79 17.73
C GLU A 55 21.15 -29.48 18.58
N HIS A 56 20.56 -28.28 18.46
CA HIS A 56 19.32 -27.95 19.16
C HIS A 56 18.16 -28.85 18.72
N CYS A 57 18.06 -29.13 17.42
CA CYS A 57 17.04 -30.03 16.89
C CYS A 57 17.24 -31.48 17.38
N ASP A 58 18.48 -31.95 17.47
CA ASP A 58 18.77 -33.31 17.89
C ASP A 58 18.55 -33.51 19.40
N TYR A 59 18.91 -32.53 20.23
CA TYR A 59 18.58 -32.56 21.67
C TYR A 59 17.07 -32.48 21.93
N LEU A 60 16.31 -31.74 21.12
CA LEU A 60 14.84 -31.73 21.22
C LEU A 60 14.24 -33.08 20.80
N LYS A 61 14.77 -33.73 19.76
CA LYS A 61 14.35 -35.10 19.37
C LYS A 61 14.64 -36.10 20.49
N GLU A 62 15.86 -36.09 21.03
CA GLU A 62 16.25 -36.98 22.14
C GLU A 62 15.33 -36.79 23.37
N THR A 63 15.08 -35.53 23.75
CA THR A 63 14.19 -35.20 24.87
C THR A 63 12.76 -35.64 24.61
N ARG A 64 12.25 -35.44 23.39
CA ARG A 64 10.92 -35.90 22.97
C ARG A 64 10.84 -37.41 23.04
N ASP A 65 11.78 -38.13 22.44
CA ASP A 65 11.77 -39.59 22.36
C ASP A 65 11.87 -40.21 23.77
N HIS A 66 12.62 -39.59 24.69
CA HIS A 66 12.63 -39.97 26.11
C HIS A 66 11.27 -39.76 26.79
N HIS A 67 10.63 -38.60 26.59
CA HIS A 67 9.32 -38.35 27.16
C HIS A 67 8.24 -39.26 26.56
N GLU A 68 8.31 -39.58 25.27
CA GLU A 68 7.45 -40.55 24.61
C GLU A 68 7.65 -41.96 25.17
N SER A 69 8.89 -42.39 25.38
CA SER A 69 9.21 -43.66 26.02
C SER A 69 8.69 -43.73 27.46
N ARG A 70 8.87 -42.66 28.24
CA ARG A 70 8.37 -42.56 29.62
C ARG A 70 6.84 -42.54 29.67
N ARG A 71 6.20 -41.86 28.73
CA ARG A 71 4.75 -41.87 28.52
C ARG A 71 4.25 -43.27 28.19
N ALA A 72 4.93 -44.01 27.30
CA ALA A 72 4.61 -45.40 26.99
C ALA A 72 4.77 -46.32 28.21
N HIS A 73 5.80 -46.12 29.03
CA HIS A 73 5.99 -46.84 30.28
C HIS A 73 4.87 -46.56 31.28
N PHE A 74 4.46 -45.30 31.47
CA PHE A 74 3.31 -44.96 32.32
C PHE A 74 1.99 -45.55 31.81
N ARG A 75 1.80 -45.60 30.49
CA ARG A 75 0.67 -46.27 29.87
C ARG A 75 0.65 -47.77 30.17
N GLN A 76 1.80 -48.44 30.13
CA GLN A 76 1.90 -49.86 30.51
C GLN A 76 1.66 -50.09 32.01
N HIS A 77 2.11 -49.18 32.87
CA HIS A 77 2.03 -49.35 34.32
C HIS A 77 0.65 -49.02 34.92
N HIS A 78 -0.03 -48.03 34.35
CA HIS A 78 -1.31 -47.52 34.89
C HIS A 78 -2.52 -47.80 33.98
N GLY A 79 -2.29 -48.36 32.79
CA GLY A 79 -3.33 -48.88 31.89
C GLY A 79 -4.49 -47.89 31.66
N PRO A 80 -5.74 -48.25 32.02
CA PRO A 80 -6.94 -47.47 31.69
C PRO A 80 -6.99 -46.09 32.37
N ALA A 81 -6.45 -45.94 33.58
CA ALA A 81 -6.44 -44.65 34.29
C ALA A 81 -5.52 -43.62 33.61
N PHE A 82 -4.47 -44.07 32.93
CA PHE A 82 -3.58 -43.18 32.16
C PHE A 82 -4.25 -42.70 30.88
N GLU A 83 -5.03 -43.55 30.22
CA GLU A 83 -5.77 -43.19 29.00
C GLU A 83 -6.87 -42.16 29.28
N GLU A 84 -7.59 -42.29 30.39
CA GLU A 84 -8.58 -41.29 30.83
C GLU A 84 -7.94 -39.93 31.16
N TRP A 85 -6.80 -39.93 31.87
CA TRP A 85 -6.07 -38.70 32.16
C TRP A 85 -5.56 -38.01 30.89
N GLU A 86 -5.06 -38.78 29.94
CA GLU A 86 -4.55 -38.27 28.68
C GLU A 86 -5.65 -37.70 27.79
N ASP A 87 -6.81 -38.35 27.73
CA ASP A 87 -7.98 -37.83 27.03
C ASP A 87 -8.46 -36.52 27.67
N THR A 88 -8.57 -36.48 29.01
CA THR A 88 -8.97 -35.28 29.75
C THR A 88 -8.00 -34.11 29.48
N LYS A 89 -6.70 -34.39 29.47
CA LYS A 89 -5.68 -33.38 29.18
C LYS A 89 -5.76 -32.89 27.73
N SER A 90 -5.95 -33.80 26.77
CA SER A 90 -6.15 -33.47 25.36
C SER A 90 -7.36 -32.55 25.15
N GLN A 91 -8.49 -32.87 25.80
CA GLN A 91 -9.69 -32.03 25.78
C GLN A 91 -9.43 -30.64 26.39
N LEU A 92 -8.70 -30.58 27.52
CA LEU A 92 -8.34 -29.32 28.15
C LEU A 92 -7.43 -28.46 27.26
N ASP A 93 -6.43 -29.07 26.62
CA ASP A 93 -5.52 -28.39 25.69
C ASP A 93 -6.27 -27.87 24.44
N LEU A 94 -7.25 -28.62 23.93
CA LEU A 94 -8.14 -28.18 22.86
C LEU A 94 -8.97 -26.96 23.26
N VAL A 95 -9.58 -27.00 24.45
CA VAL A 95 -10.38 -25.88 24.98
C VAL A 95 -9.50 -24.64 25.22
N ASN A 96 -8.31 -24.81 25.80
CA ASN A 96 -7.36 -23.72 26.00
C ASN A 96 -6.90 -23.12 24.67
N GLY A 97 -6.63 -23.96 23.67
CA GLY A 97 -6.30 -23.49 22.31
C GLY A 97 -7.45 -22.72 21.66
N HIS A 98 -8.71 -23.10 21.94
CA HIS A 98 -9.88 -22.36 21.48
C HIS A 98 -10.03 -21.00 22.19
N LEU A 99 -9.80 -20.95 23.51
CA LEU A 99 -9.80 -19.71 24.28
C LEU A 99 -8.70 -18.75 23.83
N GLU A 100 -7.48 -19.25 23.56
CA GLU A 100 -6.38 -18.43 23.07
C GLU A 100 -6.68 -17.84 21.69
N ARG A 101 -7.26 -18.64 20.78
CA ARG A 101 -7.73 -18.17 19.46
C ARG A 101 -8.85 -17.13 19.56
N LEU A 102 -9.80 -17.30 20.47
CA LEU A 102 -10.85 -16.32 20.71
C LEU A 102 -10.28 -15.02 21.26
N SER A 103 -9.34 -15.09 22.20
CA SER A 103 -8.67 -13.90 22.74
C SER A 103 -7.94 -13.13 21.63
N THR A 104 -7.10 -13.81 20.84
CA THR A 104 -6.29 -13.19 19.78
C THR A 104 -7.13 -12.62 18.64
N ASN A 105 -8.21 -13.30 18.25
CA ASN A 105 -9.15 -12.78 17.25
C ASN A 105 -9.94 -11.57 17.78
N SER A 106 -10.37 -11.59 19.06
CA SER A 106 -11.06 -10.45 19.67
C SER A 106 -10.18 -9.21 19.75
N THR A 107 -8.87 -9.35 20.02
CA THR A 107 -7.95 -8.21 20.07
C THR A 107 -7.75 -7.54 18.71
N ALA A 108 -7.68 -8.34 17.63
CA ALA A 108 -7.50 -7.81 16.27
C ALA A 108 -8.77 -7.16 15.71
N LEU A 109 -9.95 -7.68 16.06
CA LEU A 109 -11.24 -7.07 15.71
C LEU A 109 -11.49 -5.80 16.53
N ASN A 110 -11.34 -5.86 17.86
CA ASN A 110 -11.58 -4.71 18.74
C ASN A 110 -10.66 -3.52 18.45
N ALA A 111 -9.38 -3.76 18.11
CA ALA A 111 -8.47 -2.69 17.74
C ALA A 111 -8.91 -1.88 16.50
N ASN A 112 -9.63 -2.50 15.55
CA ASN A 112 -10.18 -1.80 14.38
C ASN A 112 -11.46 -1.01 14.70
N PHE A 113 -12.25 -1.44 15.68
CA PHE A 113 -13.52 -0.80 16.05
C PHE A 113 -13.34 0.32 17.07
N ASP A 114 -12.47 0.13 18.07
CA ASP A 114 -12.14 1.15 19.07
C ASP A 114 -11.63 2.44 18.40
N LYS A 115 -10.93 2.31 17.27
CA LYS A 115 -10.45 3.43 16.44
C LYS A 115 -11.56 4.41 16.05
N PHE A 116 -12.73 3.90 15.69
CA PHE A 116 -13.87 4.73 15.29
C PHE A 116 -14.80 5.05 16.48
N GLY A 117 -14.36 4.75 17.71
CA GLY A 117 -15.14 4.92 18.92
C GLY A 117 -16.21 3.84 19.14
N TYR A 118 -16.19 2.76 18.34
CA TYR A 118 -17.07 1.62 18.56
C TYR A 118 -16.42 0.67 19.56
N GLY A 119 -16.74 0.82 20.84
CA GLY A 119 -16.36 -0.14 21.87
C GLY A 119 -16.97 -1.53 21.59
N ALA A 120 -16.34 -2.57 22.14
CA ALA A 120 -16.61 -4.00 21.95
C ALA A 120 -18.03 -4.52 22.31
N ASP A 121 -19.03 -3.64 22.48
CA ASP A 121 -20.45 -4.00 22.62
C ASP A 121 -21.24 -3.57 21.37
N LEU A 122 -20.76 -3.99 20.19
CA LEU A 122 -21.45 -3.76 18.93
C LEU A 122 -22.75 -4.59 18.89
N ARG A 123 -23.84 -4.01 19.40
CA ARG A 123 -25.21 -4.51 19.25
C ARG A 123 -25.63 -4.37 17.79
N THR A 124 -25.80 -5.51 17.12
CA THR A 124 -26.55 -5.60 15.86
C THR A 124 -28.04 -5.60 16.20
N TYR A 125 -28.83 -4.73 15.55
CA TYR A 125 -30.30 -4.62 15.69
C TYR A 125 -30.99 -6.00 15.44
N ASP A 126 -32.04 -6.36 16.19
CA ASP A 126 -33.41 -5.93 15.89
C ASP A 126 -34.27 -5.51 17.11
N ASP A 127 -35.37 -4.85 16.76
CA ASP A 127 -36.35 -4.07 17.53
C ASP A 127 -37.12 -4.77 18.68
N ASP A 128 -37.62 -3.90 19.58
CA ASP A 128 -38.68 -4.05 20.59
C ASP A 128 -38.41 -4.91 21.85
N ASP A 129 -37.85 -4.28 22.90
CA ASP A 129 -38.64 -3.71 24.03
C ASP A 129 -37.70 -3.22 25.16
N PRO A 130 -37.94 -2.05 25.77
CA PRO A 130 -37.18 -1.58 26.92
C PRO A 130 -37.79 -2.15 28.22
N SER A 131 -36.96 -2.63 29.14
CA SER A 131 -37.40 -2.74 30.54
C SER A 131 -36.30 -2.34 31.53
N PRO A 132 -36.70 -1.76 32.66
CA PRO A 132 -35.99 -0.62 33.23
C PRO A 132 -35.18 -0.99 34.48
N GLY A 133 -34.09 -0.24 34.69
CA GLY A 133 -33.53 0.11 36.00
C GLY A 133 -32.91 -1.02 36.82
N THR A 134 -31.60 -0.97 37.01
CA THR A 134 -30.99 -0.86 38.35
C THR A 134 -29.60 -0.22 38.23
N ASP A 135 -29.29 0.64 39.18
CA ASP A 135 -28.38 1.79 39.15
C ASP A 135 -26.86 1.53 39.12
N PRO A 136 -26.07 2.57 38.76
CA PRO A 136 -24.62 2.59 38.88
C PRO A 136 -24.22 3.00 40.30
N SER A 137 -24.10 2.05 41.22
CA SER A 137 -23.39 2.31 42.48
C SER A 137 -22.93 1.05 43.18
N SER A 138 -21.65 0.72 43.04
CA SER A 138 -20.87 0.16 44.15
C SER A 138 -19.38 0.39 43.90
N MET A 139 -18.90 1.51 44.45
CA MET A 139 -17.51 1.63 44.82
C MET A 139 -17.33 0.76 46.07
N SER A 140 -16.67 -0.39 45.93
CA SER A 140 -16.21 -1.19 47.06
C SER A 140 -14.73 -1.47 46.87
N THR A 141 -13.94 -0.77 47.68
CA THR A 141 -12.55 -1.10 48.00
C THR A 141 -12.45 -2.52 48.54
N ALA A 142 -11.72 -3.38 47.83
CA ALA A 142 -11.08 -4.54 48.42
C ALA A 142 -9.82 -4.85 47.62
N ASP A 143 -8.67 -4.47 48.21
CA ASP A 143 -7.36 -4.97 47.85
C ASP A 143 -7.38 -6.50 47.85
N THR A 144 -7.17 -7.10 46.69
CA THR A 144 -6.61 -8.45 46.62
C THR A 144 -5.68 -8.53 45.43
N LEU A 145 -4.39 -8.63 45.76
CA LEU A 145 -3.27 -8.89 44.86
C LEU A 145 -3.59 -10.02 43.88
N SER A 146 -3.77 -9.68 42.60
CA SER A 146 -3.61 -10.62 41.49
C SER A 146 -2.60 -10.06 40.49
N ILE A 147 -1.42 -10.65 40.55
CA ILE A 147 -0.35 -10.49 39.58
C ILE A 147 -0.81 -11.15 38.28
N GLY A 148 -0.94 -10.34 37.22
CA GLY A 148 -0.89 -10.84 35.84
C GLY A 148 -2.18 -10.79 35.02
N SER A 149 -2.53 -9.61 34.51
CA SER A 149 -3.27 -9.47 33.23
C SER A 149 -3.26 -8.01 32.75
N SER A 150 -2.09 -7.52 32.33
CA SER A 150 -2.00 -6.26 31.58
C SER A 150 -2.45 -6.50 30.13
N VAL A 151 -3.76 -6.58 29.89
CA VAL A 151 -4.33 -6.61 28.54
C VAL A 151 -5.51 -5.64 28.50
N GLY A 152 -5.31 -4.51 27.82
CA GLY A 152 -6.37 -3.63 27.35
C GLY A 152 -7.00 -2.71 28.40
N GLN A 153 -6.24 -1.77 28.98
CA GLN A 153 -6.88 -0.53 29.41
C GLN A 153 -7.18 0.33 28.16
N PRO A 154 -8.38 0.90 28.02
CA PRO A 154 -8.67 1.84 26.95
C PRO A 154 -7.68 3.00 27.05
N ARG A 155 -7.00 3.32 25.94
CA ARG A 155 -6.01 4.40 25.89
C ARG A 155 -6.71 5.72 26.26
N LEU A 156 -6.42 6.23 27.45
CA LEU A 156 -6.77 7.61 27.86
C LEU A 156 -6.26 8.56 26.77
N GLY A 157 -7.12 9.48 26.31
CA GLY A 157 -6.88 10.32 25.13
C GLY A 157 -5.47 10.90 25.08
N GLU A 158 -4.69 10.49 24.09
CA GLU A 158 -3.32 10.97 23.92
C GLU A 158 -3.33 12.42 23.39
N THR A 159 -2.63 13.32 24.08
CA THR A 159 -2.48 14.70 23.65
C THR A 159 -1.45 14.81 22.51
N ILE A 160 -1.79 15.56 21.44
CA ILE A 160 -0.84 15.87 20.35
C ILE A 160 0.32 16.69 20.91
N LYS A 161 1.55 16.22 20.70
CA LYS A 161 2.77 16.90 21.19
C LYS A 161 3.21 17.97 20.20
N LEU A 162 3.76 19.08 20.70
CA LEU A 162 4.33 20.12 19.83
C LEU A 162 5.55 19.62 19.05
N PHE A 163 6.40 18.85 19.74
CA PHE A 163 7.57 18.19 19.16
C PHE A 163 7.68 16.78 19.74
N LYS A 164 7.87 15.79 18.87
CA LYS A 164 8.18 14.40 19.24
C LYS A 164 9.50 14.04 18.58
N LYS A 165 10.40 13.42 19.34
CA LYS A 165 11.62 12.86 18.75
C LYS A 165 11.22 11.90 17.62
N PRO A 166 11.80 12.00 16.40
CA PRO A 166 11.41 11.14 15.30
C PRO A 166 11.62 9.68 15.68
N VAL A 167 10.63 8.85 15.37
CA VAL A 167 10.66 7.39 15.62
C VAL A 167 10.58 6.68 14.28
N VAL A 168 11.51 5.76 14.05
CA VAL A 168 11.53 4.94 12.83
C VAL A 168 10.47 3.85 12.96
N LYS A 169 9.52 3.80 12.02
CA LYS A 169 8.41 2.83 12.02
C LYS A 169 8.89 1.38 11.92
N GLN A 170 9.92 1.15 11.09
CA GLN A 170 10.52 -0.15 10.86
C GLN A 170 11.92 -0.02 10.25
N TRP A 171 12.79 -0.98 10.53
CA TRP A 171 14.17 -0.98 10.02
C TRP A 171 14.70 -2.39 9.81
N PHE A 172 15.68 -2.51 8.92
CA PHE A 172 16.48 -3.70 8.74
C PHE A 172 17.69 -3.66 9.65
N HIS A 173 17.95 -4.77 10.35
CA HIS A 173 19.17 -4.99 11.12
C HIS A 173 19.56 -6.47 11.04
N LYS A 174 20.83 -6.75 10.67
CA LYS A 174 21.38 -8.11 10.51
C LYS A 174 20.51 -9.07 9.66
N GLY A 175 19.83 -8.53 8.64
CA GLY A 175 18.96 -9.31 7.75
C GLY A 175 17.57 -9.61 8.29
N LEU A 176 17.23 -9.14 9.50
CA LEU A 176 15.89 -9.19 10.07
C LEU A 176 15.18 -7.85 9.89
N LEU A 177 13.87 -7.90 9.65
CA LEU A 177 12.99 -6.73 9.62
C LEU A 177 12.37 -6.55 11.01
N TRP A 178 12.65 -5.41 11.63
CA TRP A 178 12.05 -5.00 12.89
C TRP A 178 10.90 -4.04 12.60
N ARG A 179 9.72 -4.32 13.14
CA ARG A 179 8.48 -3.58 12.88
C ARG A 179 7.80 -3.22 14.20
N ALA A 180 7.29 -1.99 14.30
CA ALA A 180 6.39 -1.61 15.39
C ALA A 180 5.12 -2.48 15.37
N SER A 181 4.55 -2.77 16.54
CA SER A 181 3.33 -3.60 16.66
C SER A 181 2.06 -2.87 16.23
N GLU A 182 2.12 -1.55 16.06
CA GLU A 182 0.97 -0.71 15.75
C GLU A 182 0.76 -0.60 14.25
N ASN A 183 -0.50 -0.70 13.80
CA ASN A 183 -0.85 -0.53 12.40
C ASN A 183 -0.54 0.91 11.98
N THR A 184 0.28 1.06 10.95
CA THR A 184 0.54 2.37 10.37
C THR A 184 -0.58 2.71 9.41
N GLU A 185 -1.48 3.58 9.82
CA GLU A 185 -2.58 4.04 8.98
C GLU A 185 -2.22 5.33 8.24
N ILE A 186 -2.85 5.55 7.09
CA ILE A 186 -2.71 6.81 6.34
C ILE A 186 -3.39 7.93 7.12
N MET A 187 -2.63 8.95 7.49
CA MET A 187 -3.20 10.12 8.15
C MET A 187 -3.96 11.01 7.15
N ALA A 188 -5.03 11.66 7.60
CA ALA A 188 -5.82 12.58 6.76
C ALA A 188 -4.99 13.72 6.14
N ILE A 189 -3.93 14.17 6.82
CA ILE A 189 -3.01 15.20 6.29
C ILE A 189 -2.23 14.72 5.06
N GLU A 190 -1.94 13.41 4.97
CA GLU A 190 -1.25 12.84 3.81
C GLU A 190 -2.17 12.80 2.59
N LEU A 191 -3.44 12.43 2.81
CA LEU A 191 -4.45 12.48 1.75
C LEU A 191 -4.76 13.93 1.32
N PHE A 192 -4.78 14.87 2.28
CA PHE A 192 -4.91 16.30 1.97
C PHE A 192 -3.75 16.83 1.14
N PHE A 193 -2.52 16.41 1.44
CA PHE A 193 -1.35 16.73 0.61
C PHE A 193 -1.48 16.20 -0.82
N ASP A 194 -1.97 14.96 -0.99
CA ASP A 194 -2.20 14.40 -2.34
C ASP A 194 -3.23 15.22 -3.13
N LEU A 195 -4.24 15.80 -2.46
CA LEU A 195 -5.28 16.59 -3.10
C LEU A 195 -4.73 17.79 -3.88
N LEU A 196 -3.61 18.37 -3.45
CA LEU A 196 -2.94 19.45 -4.18
C LEU A 196 -2.44 19.02 -5.56
N TYR A 197 -2.14 17.74 -5.74
CA TYR A 197 -1.73 17.21 -7.03
C TYR A 197 -2.87 17.23 -8.04
N VAL A 198 -4.14 17.22 -7.62
CA VAL A 198 -5.26 17.47 -8.54
C VAL A 198 -5.07 18.82 -9.24
N GLY A 199 -4.73 19.86 -8.47
CA GLY A 199 -4.48 21.21 -9.01
C GLY A 199 -3.25 21.26 -9.92
N ILE A 200 -2.17 20.57 -9.56
CA ILE A 200 -0.95 20.52 -10.40
C ILE A 200 -1.23 19.80 -11.72
N ILE A 201 -1.94 18.67 -11.66
CA ILE A 201 -2.38 17.92 -12.83
C ILE A 201 -3.26 18.79 -13.72
N HIS A 202 -4.16 19.57 -13.11
CA HIS A 202 -5.03 20.49 -13.83
C HIS A 202 -4.26 21.56 -14.59
N VAL A 203 -3.42 22.33 -13.90
CA VAL A 203 -2.64 23.43 -14.51
C VAL A 203 -1.68 22.89 -15.58
N ASN A 204 -1.02 21.75 -15.33
CA ASN A 204 -0.15 21.14 -16.34
C ASN A 204 -0.95 20.63 -17.55
N GLY A 205 -2.07 19.96 -17.31
CA GLY A 205 -2.90 19.39 -18.36
C GLY A 205 -3.54 20.45 -19.25
N GLU A 206 -4.07 21.53 -18.67
CA GLU A 206 -4.76 22.59 -19.42
C GLU A 206 -3.83 23.26 -20.42
N HIS A 207 -2.62 23.62 -20.00
CA HIS A 207 -1.69 24.30 -20.88
C HIS A 207 -1.17 23.41 -22.01
N VAL A 208 -1.00 22.10 -21.76
CA VAL A 208 -0.52 21.14 -22.76
C VAL A 208 -1.52 20.92 -23.89
N TRP A 209 -2.83 20.90 -23.59
CA TRP A 209 -3.81 20.75 -24.67
C TRP A 209 -4.09 22.08 -25.38
N ALA A 210 -3.94 23.22 -24.71
CA ALA A 210 -4.08 24.54 -25.33
C ALA A 210 -3.04 24.78 -26.43
N GLU A 211 -1.80 24.32 -26.22
CA GLU A 211 -0.72 24.40 -27.19
C GLU A 211 -0.09 23.01 -27.42
N PRO A 212 -0.66 22.17 -28.29
CA PRO A 212 -0.26 20.77 -28.42
C PRO A 212 1.04 20.60 -29.23
N THR A 213 2.15 21.10 -28.68
CA THR A 213 3.47 21.16 -29.31
C THR A 213 4.50 20.30 -28.56
N GLY A 214 5.59 19.94 -29.23
CA GLY A 214 6.70 19.22 -28.61
C GLY A 214 7.41 20.03 -27.50
N LYS A 215 7.40 21.36 -27.59
CA LYS A 215 7.94 22.26 -26.55
C LYS A 215 7.12 22.16 -25.27
N GLU A 216 5.80 22.14 -25.39
CA GLU A 216 4.90 22.00 -24.25
C GLU A 216 4.95 20.60 -23.64
N LEU A 217 5.10 19.56 -24.46
CA LEU A 217 5.35 18.21 -23.96
C LEU A 217 6.65 18.14 -23.12
N LEU A 218 7.71 18.82 -23.56
CA LEU A 218 8.97 18.91 -22.82
C LEU A 218 8.80 19.65 -21.48
N ARG A 219 8.10 20.79 -21.48
CA ARG A 219 7.78 21.53 -20.25
C ARG A 219 7.01 20.65 -19.29
N PHE A 220 5.92 20.04 -19.75
CA PHE A 220 5.09 19.10 -18.99
C PHE A 220 5.92 17.97 -18.37
N ALA A 221 6.80 17.35 -19.17
CA ALA A 221 7.62 16.26 -18.69
C ALA A 221 8.54 16.71 -17.54
N ILE A 222 9.24 17.84 -17.71
CA ILE A 222 10.16 18.36 -16.69
C ILE A 222 9.38 18.75 -15.42
N THR A 223 8.33 19.55 -15.55
CA THR A 223 7.59 20.09 -14.40
C THR A 223 6.86 18.99 -13.63
N PHE A 224 6.31 17.99 -14.33
CA PHE A 224 5.66 16.85 -13.68
C PHE A 224 6.67 15.93 -12.98
N ILE A 225 7.84 15.70 -13.57
CA ILE A 225 8.90 14.91 -12.92
C ILE A 225 9.39 15.60 -11.63
N MET A 226 9.54 16.93 -11.65
CA MET A 226 9.90 17.71 -10.47
C MET A 226 8.83 17.61 -9.38
N SER A 227 7.54 17.77 -9.72
CA SER A 227 6.47 17.65 -8.74
C SER A 227 6.32 16.22 -8.20
N TRP A 228 6.49 15.21 -9.05
CA TRP A 228 6.54 13.79 -8.65
C TRP A 228 7.68 13.53 -7.67
N LYS A 229 8.85 14.15 -7.88
CA LYS A 229 9.99 13.99 -6.98
C LYS A 229 9.69 14.52 -5.58
N ILE A 230 9.04 15.69 -5.45
CA ILE A 230 8.58 16.22 -4.16
C ILE A 230 7.62 15.23 -3.49
N TRP A 231 6.63 14.72 -4.23
CA TRP A 231 5.66 13.74 -3.72
C TRP A 231 6.33 12.47 -3.20
N ALA A 232 7.28 11.94 -3.98
CA ALA A 232 7.98 10.71 -3.66
C ALA A 232 8.83 10.84 -2.39
N ASP A 233 9.45 12.00 -2.16
CA ASP A 233 10.30 12.24 -1.00
C ASP A 233 9.49 12.47 0.28
N ILE A 234 8.36 13.17 0.20
CA ILE A 234 7.43 13.29 1.33
C ILE A 234 6.86 11.91 1.68
N THR A 235 6.37 11.17 0.69
CA THR A 235 5.85 9.81 0.90
C THR A 235 6.91 8.87 1.48
N LEU A 236 8.19 9.01 1.07
CA LEU A 236 9.29 8.25 1.65
C LEU A 236 9.53 8.62 3.12
N THR A 237 9.57 9.91 3.43
CA THR A 237 9.78 10.42 4.79
C THR A 237 8.68 9.94 5.74
N LEU A 238 7.41 10.08 5.32
CA LEU A 238 6.24 9.60 6.07
C LEU A 238 6.18 8.08 6.19
N SER A 239 6.77 7.34 5.24
CA SER A 239 6.87 5.88 5.33
C SER A 239 7.94 5.42 6.33
N TRP A 240 8.97 6.23 6.58
CA TRP A 240 10.06 5.89 7.49
C TRP A 240 9.80 6.33 8.92
N PHE A 241 9.22 7.52 9.10
CA PHE A 241 9.06 8.14 10.41
C PHE A 241 7.60 8.28 10.79
N GLU A 242 7.34 8.17 12.09
CA GLU A 242 6.05 8.46 12.72
C GLU A 242 5.83 9.98 12.82
N THR A 243 4.59 10.44 12.63
CA THR A 243 4.26 11.86 12.41
C THR A 243 3.11 12.34 13.29
N ASP A 244 3.30 12.26 14.60
CA ASP A 244 2.26 12.59 15.59
C ASP A 244 2.43 13.97 16.25
N ASP A 245 3.31 14.81 15.72
CA ASP A 245 3.63 16.10 16.30
C ASP A 245 3.34 17.30 15.40
N VAL A 246 3.18 18.46 16.03
CA VAL A 246 2.86 19.71 15.33
C VAL A 246 4.00 20.15 14.41
N LEU A 247 5.27 19.96 14.82
CA LEU A 247 6.42 20.33 13.99
C LEU A 247 6.39 19.63 12.63
N THR A 248 6.17 18.32 12.59
CA THR A 248 6.09 17.58 11.33
C THR A 248 4.92 18.06 10.47
N ARG A 249 3.79 18.44 11.07
CA ARG A 249 2.66 19.04 10.34
C ARG A 249 3.02 20.40 9.74
N LEU A 250 3.80 21.22 10.44
CA LEU A 250 4.31 22.49 9.92
C LEU A 250 5.33 22.28 8.80
N GLU A 251 6.16 21.22 8.88
CA GLU A 251 7.05 20.85 7.77
C GLU A 251 6.27 20.47 6.52
N ILE A 252 5.19 19.69 6.65
CA ILE A 252 4.29 19.34 5.54
C ILE A 252 3.62 20.62 5.00
N LEU A 253 3.17 21.52 5.87
CA LEU A 253 2.58 22.80 5.45
C LEU A 253 3.56 23.67 4.65
N PHE A 254 4.83 23.70 5.06
CA PHE A 254 5.88 24.40 4.31
C PHE A 254 6.08 23.78 2.92
N GLU A 255 6.06 22.44 2.81
CA GLU A 255 6.12 21.75 1.52
C GLU A 255 4.91 22.07 0.63
N ILE A 256 3.71 22.14 1.21
CA ILE A 256 2.49 22.58 0.52
C ILE A 256 2.65 23.99 -0.04
N ALA A 257 3.18 24.92 0.75
CA ALA A 257 3.43 26.28 0.31
C ALA A 257 4.47 26.35 -0.83
N CYS A 258 5.55 25.57 -0.74
CA CYS A 258 6.54 25.46 -1.81
C CYS A 258 5.93 24.88 -3.09
N LEU A 259 5.07 23.86 -2.97
CA LEU A 259 4.40 23.22 -4.09
C LEU A 259 3.41 24.16 -4.79
N LEU A 260 2.72 25.03 -4.03
CA LEU A 260 1.87 26.10 -4.57
C LEU A 260 2.70 27.17 -5.30
N GLY A 261 3.81 27.62 -4.71
CA GLY A 261 4.76 28.52 -5.37
C GLY A 261 5.36 27.91 -6.64
N PHE A 262 5.63 26.61 -6.63
CA PHE A 262 6.08 25.85 -7.80
C PHE A 262 5.00 25.81 -8.89
N SER A 263 3.76 25.46 -8.56
CA SER A 263 2.68 25.28 -9.55
C SER A 263 2.30 26.59 -10.25
N THR A 264 2.31 27.71 -9.53
CA THR A 264 2.02 29.05 -10.09
C THR A 264 3.06 29.51 -11.11
N ASN A 265 4.30 29.04 -11.01
CA ASN A 265 5.41 29.42 -11.90
C ASN A 265 5.67 28.41 -13.03
N MET A 266 4.81 27.39 -13.17
CA MET A 266 5.04 26.24 -14.04
C MET A 266 4.76 26.49 -15.52
N THR A 267 3.80 27.36 -15.83
CA THR A 267 3.33 27.62 -17.19
C THR A 267 4.38 28.35 -18.02
N TYR A 268 5.00 29.40 -17.45
CA TYR A 268 5.93 30.28 -18.17
C TYR A 268 7.42 29.92 -17.98
N ALA A 269 7.72 28.73 -17.45
CA ALA A 269 9.08 28.32 -17.06
C ALA A 269 10.08 28.17 -18.22
N PHE A 270 9.63 28.13 -19.47
CA PHE A 270 10.52 28.06 -20.66
C PHE A 270 10.14 29.10 -21.72
N TYR A 271 9.50 30.18 -21.31
CA TYR A 271 9.21 31.32 -22.17
C TYR A 271 10.46 32.19 -22.35
N GLU A 272 10.54 32.84 -23.51
CA GLU A 272 11.61 33.81 -23.80
C GLU A 272 11.16 35.21 -23.34
N GLY A 273 12.09 36.00 -22.78
CA GLY A 273 11.82 37.37 -22.33
C GLY A 273 11.59 37.55 -20.83
N GLU A 274 11.03 38.70 -20.45
CA GLU A 274 10.88 39.15 -19.05
C GLU A 274 9.90 38.32 -18.22
N HIS A 275 8.98 37.61 -18.87
CA HIS A 275 7.98 36.76 -18.21
C HIS A 275 8.47 35.34 -17.92
N ASN A 276 9.78 35.06 -18.05
CA ASN A 276 10.33 33.74 -17.77
C ASN A 276 10.34 33.44 -16.26
N THR A 277 9.49 32.50 -15.84
CA THR A 277 9.35 32.10 -14.42
C THR A 277 10.26 30.93 -14.01
N TYR A 278 11.21 30.50 -14.86
CA TYR A 278 12.09 29.35 -14.59
C TYR A 278 12.82 29.46 -13.25
N THR A 279 13.41 30.61 -12.99
CA THR A 279 14.19 30.85 -11.77
C THR A 279 13.32 30.72 -10.54
N MET A 280 12.08 31.25 -10.58
CA MET A 280 11.11 31.12 -9.49
C MET A 280 10.67 29.68 -9.29
N LEU A 281 10.36 28.97 -10.39
CA LEU A 281 10.01 27.55 -10.38
C LEU A 281 11.10 26.70 -9.69
N VAL A 282 12.35 26.86 -10.13
CA VAL A 282 13.48 26.11 -9.57
C VAL A 282 13.77 26.53 -8.12
N SER A 283 13.58 27.80 -7.76
CA SER A 283 13.78 28.28 -6.39
C SER A 283 12.79 27.63 -5.40
N PHE A 284 11.51 27.54 -5.75
CA PHE A 284 10.52 26.84 -4.92
C PHE A 284 10.78 25.34 -4.85
N TYR A 285 11.18 24.72 -5.97
CA TYR A 285 11.61 23.33 -5.97
C TYR A 285 12.80 23.12 -5.02
N LEU A 286 13.86 23.94 -5.13
CA LEU A 286 15.04 23.87 -4.27
C LEU A 286 14.70 24.12 -2.80
N ALA A 287 13.78 25.02 -2.47
CA ALA A 287 13.32 25.25 -1.11
C ALA A 287 12.73 23.96 -0.49
N ALA A 288 11.87 23.25 -1.22
CA ALA A 288 11.37 21.93 -0.83
C ALA A 288 12.52 20.91 -0.62
N ARG A 289 13.48 20.85 -1.56
CA ARG A 289 14.64 19.95 -1.47
C ARG A 289 15.50 20.26 -0.24
N PHE A 290 15.82 21.53 0.01
CA PHE A 290 16.65 21.95 1.14
C PHE A 290 15.98 21.71 2.48
N ARG A 291 14.65 21.89 2.57
CA ARG A 291 13.91 21.47 3.76
C ARG A 291 14.05 19.95 3.99
N GLY A 292 14.06 19.14 2.92
CA GLY A 292 14.38 17.71 2.99
C GLY A 292 15.75 17.41 3.56
N VAL A 293 16.76 18.16 3.13
CA VAL A 293 18.12 18.07 3.67
C VAL A 293 18.15 18.40 5.16
N VAL A 294 17.50 19.49 5.57
CA VAL A 294 17.41 19.90 6.99
C VAL A 294 16.73 18.81 7.82
N HIS A 295 15.64 18.24 7.33
CA HIS A 295 14.95 17.13 8.00
C HIS A 295 15.87 15.91 8.17
N PHE A 296 16.54 15.45 7.10
CA PHE A 296 17.43 14.29 7.21
C PHE A 296 18.62 14.56 8.13
N LEU A 297 19.25 15.75 8.07
CA LEU A 297 20.36 16.08 8.96
C LEU A 297 19.92 16.17 10.43
N THR A 298 18.77 16.78 10.71
CA THR A 298 18.20 16.88 12.06
C THR A 298 17.86 15.50 12.61
N THR A 299 17.19 14.67 11.81
CA THR A 299 16.86 13.29 12.19
C THR A 299 18.11 12.43 12.37
N GLY A 300 19.12 12.59 11.53
CA GLY A 300 20.42 11.91 11.67
C GLY A 300 21.21 12.33 12.91
N TYR A 301 21.02 13.57 13.39
CA TYR A 301 21.57 14.05 14.66
C TYR A 301 20.81 13.46 15.86
N LEU A 302 19.47 13.48 15.81
CA LEU A 302 18.61 12.98 16.90
C LEU A 302 18.62 11.45 17.03
N LEU A 303 18.86 10.74 15.93
CA LEU A 303 18.90 9.28 15.84
C LEU A 303 20.27 8.78 15.34
N PRO A 304 21.26 8.65 16.25
CA PRO A 304 22.59 8.16 15.89
C PRO A 304 22.58 6.78 15.20
N MET A 305 21.59 5.94 15.51
CA MET A 305 21.41 4.62 14.93
C MET A 305 21.33 4.63 13.39
N VAL A 306 20.62 5.60 12.79
CA VAL A 306 20.39 5.67 11.33
C VAL A 306 21.15 6.82 10.66
N ARG A 307 22.11 7.43 11.38
CA ARG A 307 22.84 8.63 10.95
C ARG A 307 23.51 8.46 9.58
N GLY A 308 24.07 7.29 9.31
CA GLY A 308 24.72 6.98 8.04
C GLY A 308 23.76 7.11 6.86
N VAL A 309 22.57 6.49 6.96
CA VAL A 309 21.53 6.56 5.92
C VAL A 309 21.03 7.98 5.73
N MET A 310 20.78 8.69 6.82
CA MET A 310 20.28 10.07 6.78
C MET A 310 21.27 11.01 6.09
N PHE A 311 22.55 10.89 6.39
CA PHE A 311 23.59 11.68 5.73
C PHE A 311 23.72 11.35 4.24
N CYS A 312 23.66 10.06 3.88
CA CYS A 312 23.63 9.64 2.48
C CYS A 312 22.41 10.23 1.73
N GLN A 313 21.23 10.27 2.36
CA GLN A 313 20.04 10.90 1.75
C GLN A 313 20.17 12.42 1.60
N ALA A 314 20.79 13.08 2.58
CA ALA A 314 21.11 14.51 2.47
C ALA A 314 22.05 14.77 1.28
N LEU A 315 23.13 13.99 1.13
CA LEU A 315 24.05 14.10 0.00
C LEU A 315 23.37 13.80 -1.35
N ASN A 316 22.55 12.75 -1.39
CA ASN A 316 21.78 12.36 -2.56
C ASN A 316 20.80 13.46 -3.01
N THR A 317 20.41 14.37 -2.11
CA THR A 317 19.57 15.53 -2.42
C THR A 317 20.40 16.76 -2.79
N LEU A 318 21.54 16.98 -2.12
CA LEU A 318 22.41 18.13 -2.37
C LEU A 318 23.10 18.09 -3.75
N ILE A 319 23.46 16.90 -4.24
CA ILE A 319 24.14 16.77 -5.53
C ILE A 319 23.23 17.25 -6.70
N PRO A 320 21.99 16.73 -6.87
CA PRO A 320 21.06 17.28 -7.86
C PRO A 320 20.73 18.76 -7.62
N ALA A 321 20.57 19.18 -6.35
CA ALA A 321 20.28 20.57 -6.01
C ALA A 321 21.36 21.54 -6.54
N ALA A 322 22.64 21.18 -6.44
CA ALA A 322 23.72 21.98 -7.01
C ALA A 322 23.62 22.13 -8.54
N ILE A 323 23.20 21.06 -9.23
CA ILE A 323 23.01 21.08 -10.69
C ILE A 323 21.79 21.93 -11.08
N TRP A 324 20.70 21.87 -10.30
CA TRP A 324 19.54 22.76 -10.47
C TRP A 324 19.89 24.24 -10.25
N ILE A 325 20.80 24.56 -9.31
CA ILE A 325 21.31 25.93 -9.16
C ILE A 325 22.14 26.33 -10.39
N ALA A 326 22.99 25.43 -10.88
CA ALA A 326 23.76 25.67 -12.10
C ALA A 326 22.86 25.91 -13.32
N SER A 327 21.72 25.20 -13.44
CA SER A 327 20.81 25.34 -14.59
C SER A 327 20.13 26.71 -14.68
N ILE A 328 19.98 27.44 -13.56
CA ILE A 328 19.47 28.83 -13.55
C ILE A 328 20.41 29.76 -14.32
N HIS A 329 21.72 29.56 -14.19
CA HIS A 329 22.75 30.45 -14.75
C HIS A 329 23.06 30.15 -16.23
N VAL A 330 22.49 29.09 -16.79
CA VAL A 330 22.75 28.63 -18.15
C VAL A 330 21.55 28.95 -19.05
N GLN A 331 21.81 29.39 -20.27
CA GLN A 331 20.76 29.71 -21.25
C GLN A 331 20.31 28.46 -22.04
N MET A 332 19.09 28.51 -22.59
CA MET A 332 18.62 27.49 -23.54
C MET A 332 19.46 27.54 -24.82
N PRO A 333 19.77 26.40 -25.47
CA PRO A 333 19.32 25.03 -25.20
C PRO A 333 20.20 24.25 -24.22
N SER A 334 21.43 24.72 -23.93
CA SER A 334 22.41 24.01 -23.08
C SER A 334 21.91 23.71 -21.66
N ARG A 335 20.98 24.53 -21.14
CA ARG A 335 20.25 24.31 -19.89
C ARG A 335 19.59 22.93 -19.80
N LEU A 336 19.06 22.41 -20.92
CA LEU A 336 18.37 21.12 -20.95
C LEU A 336 19.27 19.96 -20.53
N ALA A 337 20.56 20.01 -20.87
CA ALA A 337 21.51 18.97 -20.46
C ALA A 337 21.63 18.91 -18.93
N LEU A 338 21.74 20.06 -18.27
CA LEU A 338 21.82 20.14 -16.80
C LEU A 338 20.50 19.66 -16.15
N ILE A 339 19.35 20.06 -16.70
CA ILE A 339 18.04 19.63 -16.21
C ILE A 339 17.91 18.10 -16.25
N TRP A 340 18.23 17.48 -17.38
CA TRP A 340 18.09 16.03 -17.52
C TRP A 340 19.08 15.27 -16.65
N ILE A 341 20.32 15.76 -16.50
CA ILE A 341 21.29 15.17 -15.56
C ILE A 341 20.75 15.26 -14.12
N ALA A 342 20.22 16.42 -13.72
CA ALA A 342 19.65 16.60 -12.38
C ALA A 342 18.46 15.67 -12.14
N ILE A 343 17.54 15.56 -13.10
CA ILE A 343 16.38 14.66 -13.06
C ILE A 343 16.82 13.20 -12.92
N VAL A 344 17.79 12.75 -13.72
CA VAL A 344 18.27 11.36 -13.67
C VAL A 344 18.84 11.05 -12.29
N LEU A 345 19.63 11.97 -11.70
CA LEU A 345 20.15 11.79 -10.35
C LEU A 345 19.04 11.80 -9.29
N ASP A 346 18.05 12.71 -9.40
CA ASP A 346 16.92 12.81 -8.48
C ASP A 346 16.04 11.53 -8.49
N ILE A 347 15.80 10.96 -9.68
CA ILE A 347 15.03 9.72 -9.85
C ILE A 347 15.85 8.50 -9.40
N CYS A 348 17.08 8.37 -9.90
CA CYS A 348 17.91 7.18 -9.64
C CYS A 348 18.52 7.14 -8.23
N GLY A 349 18.53 8.26 -7.50
CA GLY A 349 19.18 8.37 -6.20
C GLY A 349 18.76 7.30 -5.18
N GLN A 350 17.48 6.93 -5.14
CA GLN A 350 17.00 5.87 -4.24
C GLN A 350 17.50 4.48 -4.64
N SER A 351 17.63 4.21 -5.94
CA SER A 351 18.24 2.97 -6.44
C SER A 351 19.73 2.92 -6.15
N ILE A 352 20.44 4.05 -6.25
CA ILE A 352 21.87 4.14 -5.88
C ILE A 352 22.04 3.79 -4.40
N LEU A 353 21.23 4.38 -3.51
CA LEU A 353 21.30 4.11 -2.08
C LEU A 353 21.00 2.65 -1.75
N THR A 354 19.95 2.10 -2.34
CA THR A 354 19.57 0.68 -2.16
C THR A 354 20.65 -0.26 -2.71
N GLY A 355 21.28 0.10 -3.83
CA GLY A 355 22.42 -0.64 -4.40
C GLY A 355 23.65 -0.62 -3.50
N LEU A 356 23.97 0.52 -2.89
CA LEU A 356 25.05 0.65 -1.90
C LEU A 356 24.78 -0.21 -0.65
N PHE A 357 23.54 -0.19 -0.16
CA PHE A 357 23.12 -1.06 0.94
C PHE A 357 23.28 -2.55 0.59
N GLN A 358 22.82 -2.96 -0.59
CA GLN A 358 22.95 -4.35 -1.06
C GLN A 358 24.42 -4.75 -1.22
N TYR A 359 25.25 -3.87 -1.78
CA TYR A 359 26.68 -4.10 -1.91
C TYR A 359 27.37 -4.28 -0.55
N GLY A 360 27.08 -3.41 0.43
CA GLY A 360 27.62 -3.52 1.78
C GLY A 360 27.21 -4.81 2.51
N ARG A 361 26.07 -5.40 2.14
CA ARG A 361 25.57 -6.66 2.72
C ARG A 361 26.10 -7.92 2.02
N THR A 362 26.32 -7.86 0.71
CA THR A 362 26.68 -9.03 -0.13
C THR A 362 28.18 -9.13 -0.40
N ALA A 363 28.92 -8.01 -0.39
CA ALA A 363 30.35 -8.04 -0.65
C ALA A 363 31.11 -8.67 0.52
N THR A 364 31.86 -9.74 0.23
CA THR A 364 32.79 -10.41 1.16
C THR A 364 33.57 -9.36 1.96
N HIS A 365 33.63 -9.51 3.28
CA HIS A 365 34.24 -8.57 4.24
C HIS A 365 35.74 -8.23 4.00
N SER A 366 36.35 -8.66 2.90
CA SER A 366 37.78 -8.45 2.60
C SER A 366 38.13 -7.02 2.14
N LYS A 367 37.18 -6.26 1.57
CA LYS A 367 37.45 -4.90 1.09
C LYS A 367 37.11 -3.85 2.15
N ARG A 368 38.05 -2.92 2.43
CA ARG A 368 37.88 -1.80 3.38
C ARG A 368 36.58 -1.01 3.15
N LEU A 369 36.24 -0.78 1.88
CA LEU A 369 35.00 -0.08 1.49
C LEU A 369 33.73 -0.85 1.89
N SER A 370 33.71 -2.18 1.74
CA SER A 370 32.57 -3.01 2.16
C SER A 370 32.37 -2.93 3.67
N LYS A 371 33.46 -3.00 4.45
CA LYS A 371 33.39 -2.87 5.92
C LYS A 371 32.90 -1.49 6.37
N PHE A 372 33.34 -0.42 5.70
CA PHE A 372 32.84 0.93 5.97
C PHE A 372 31.34 1.05 5.64
N LEU A 373 30.91 0.60 4.45
CA LEU A 373 29.51 0.64 4.05
C LEU A 373 28.62 -0.23 4.96
N ALA A 374 29.08 -1.41 5.36
CA ALA A 374 28.36 -2.27 6.30
C ALA A 374 28.14 -1.60 7.65
N GLY A 375 29.10 -0.82 8.15
CA GLY A 375 28.93 -0.02 9.38
C GLY A 375 27.98 1.17 9.19
N VAL A 376 28.08 1.88 8.06
CA VAL A 376 27.18 3.02 7.74
C VAL A 376 25.73 2.57 7.58
N PHE A 377 25.52 1.35 7.06
CA PHE A 377 24.20 0.79 6.76
C PHE A 377 23.78 -0.36 7.69
N GLU A 378 24.35 -0.44 8.91
CA GLU A 378 24.00 -1.47 9.89
C GLU A 378 22.50 -1.43 10.26
N PHE A 379 21.95 -0.22 10.33
CA PHE A 379 20.54 0.05 10.53
C PHE A 379 19.99 0.81 9.32
N PHE A 380 19.09 0.19 8.57
CA PHE A 380 18.47 0.79 7.39
C PHE A 380 16.96 0.96 7.60
N PRO A 381 16.41 2.18 7.59
CA PRO A 381 14.97 2.41 7.65
C PRO A 381 14.24 1.63 6.54
N ALA A 382 13.34 0.74 6.93
CA ALA A 382 12.58 -0.08 6.00
C ALA A 382 11.30 0.66 5.59
N ILE A 383 10.90 0.56 4.33
CA ILE A 383 9.65 1.17 3.86
C ILE A 383 8.47 0.26 4.21
N ASN A 384 7.47 0.78 4.93
CA ASN A 384 6.24 0.03 5.21
C ASN A 384 5.54 -0.22 3.87
N ILE A 385 5.42 -1.49 3.49
CA ILE A 385 4.99 -1.89 2.15
C ILE A 385 3.51 -1.60 1.99
N GLU A 386 2.72 -1.94 3.00
CA GLU A 386 1.27 -1.73 3.06
C GLU A 386 0.98 -0.23 2.92
N HIS A 387 1.60 0.58 3.79
CA HIS A 387 1.45 2.05 3.74
C HIS A 387 1.86 2.63 2.39
N ARG A 388 3.02 2.22 1.83
CA ARG A 388 3.48 2.73 0.53
C ARG A 388 2.54 2.33 -0.61
N VAL A 389 2.04 1.09 -0.61
CA VAL A 389 1.11 0.63 -1.64
C VAL A 389 -0.21 1.37 -1.53
N GLU A 390 -0.75 1.54 -0.32
CA GLU A 390 -1.99 2.29 -0.09
C GLU A 390 -1.85 3.76 -0.52
N ARG A 391 -0.73 4.42 -0.19
CA ARG A 391 -0.41 5.80 -0.63
C ARG A 391 -0.36 5.93 -2.15
N THR A 392 0.38 5.03 -2.82
CA THR A 392 0.45 5.03 -4.29
C THR A 392 -0.92 4.76 -4.90
N ASN A 393 -1.69 3.84 -4.33
CA ASN A 393 -3.04 3.52 -4.79
C ASN A 393 -4.00 4.70 -4.64
N ALA A 394 -3.99 5.39 -3.49
CA ALA A 394 -4.79 6.59 -3.27
C ALA A 394 -4.44 7.70 -4.29
N PHE A 395 -3.14 7.89 -4.57
CA PHE A 395 -2.70 8.84 -5.58
C PHE A 395 -3.17 8.46 -6.99
N VAL A 396 -3.10 7.18 -7.37
CA VAL A 396 -3.61 6.70 -8.66
C VAL A 396 -5.13 6.86 -8.76
N SER A 397 -5.88 6.58 -7.69
CA SER A 397 -7.32 6.85 -7.63
C SER A 397 -7.64 8.32 -7.87
N LEU A 398 -6.85 9.23 -7.30
CA LEU A 398 -7.00 10.66 -7.51
C LEU A 398 -6.73 11.06 -8.97
N VAL A 399 -5.69 10.50 -9.60
CA VAL A 399 -5.39 10.72 -11.02
C VAL A 399 -6.56 10.25 -11.91
N PHE A 400 -7.14 9.08 -11.62
CA PHE A 400 -8.35 8.61 -12.29
C PHE A 400 -9.58 9.48 -11.99
N GLY A 401 -9.69 10.04 -10.79
CA GLY A 401 -10.75 10.99 -10.46
C GLY A 401 -10.65 12.28 -11.27
N TYR A 402 -9.43 12.79 -11.51
CA TYR A 402 -9.23 13.99 -12.33
C TYR A 402 -9.69 13.79 -13.78
N SER A 403 -9.53 12.59 -14.36
CA SER A 403 -9.99 12.34 -15.73
C SER A 403 -11.50 12.33 -15.91
N VAL A 404 -12.26 12.24 -14.80
CA VAL A 404 -13.71 12.47 -14.79
C VAL A 404 -14.03 13.96 -14.83
N MET A 405 -13.23 14.80 -14.16
CA MET A 405 -13.45 16.25 -14.09
C MET A 405 -13.16 16.97 -15.42
N GLY A 406 -12.16 16.51 -16.18
CA GLY A 406 -11.73 17.15 -17.43
C GLY A 406 -12.83 17.29 -18.50
N PRO A 407 -13.56 16.21 -18.84
CA PRO A 407 -14.66 16.24 -19.82
C PRO A 407 -15.93 16.97 -19.36
N MET A 408 -15.99 17.49 -18.13
CA MET A 408 -17.17 18.19 -17.64
C MET A 408 -17.31 19.55 -18.35
N PHE A 409 -18.45 19.76 -19.01
CA PHE A 409 -18.81 21.01 -19.66
C PHE A 409 -20.19 21.48 -19.16
N GLN A 410 -20.47 22.78 -19.36
CA GLN A 410 -21.76 23.38 -19.01
C GLN A 410 -22.57 23.66 -20.29
N SER A 411 -23.80 23.14 -20.35
CA SER A 411 -24.70 23.23 -21.50
C SER A 411 -25.82 24.25 -21.27
N HIS A 412 -26.11 25.07 -22.29
CA HIS A 412 -27.32 25.88 -22.42
C HIS A 412 -28.37 25.24 -23.35
N GLY A 413 -28.03 24.12 -24.01
CA GLY A 413 -28.86 23.44 -25.00
C GLY A 413 -29.94 22.52 -24.42
N GLY A 414 -30.97 23.07 -23.76
CA GLY A 414 -32.21 22.36 -23.41
C GLY A 414 -32.06 20.93 -22.83
N TYR A 415 -33.09 20.08 -23.02
CA TYR A 415 -33.09 18.66 -22.61
C TYR A 415 -32.56 17.70 -23.70
N THR A 416 -31.94 18.20 -24.76
CA THR A 416 -31.49 17.36 -25.88
C THR A 416 -30.18 16.64 -25.57
N VAL A 417 -30.11 15.34 -25.86
CA VAL A 417 -28.87 14.56 -25.75
C VAL A 417 -27.90 15.03 -26.83
N ASP A 418 -26.94 15.85 -26.44
CA ASP A 418 -25.93 16.39 -27.34
C ASP A 418 -24.78 15.39 -27.59
N VAL A 419 -24.12 15.51 -28.74
CA VAL A 419 -22.91 14.77 -29.08
C VAL A 419 -21.78 15.08 -28.09
N PHE A 420 -21.71 16.32 -27.58
CA PHE A 420 -20.77 16.70 -26.51
C PHE A 420 -20.95 15.81 -25.26
N LEU A 421 -22.19 15.56 -24.85
CA LEU A 421 -22.51 14.67 -23.74
C LEU A 421 -22.12 13.22 -24.07
N GLY A 422 -22.37 12.76 -25.30
CA GLY A 422 -21.94 11.44 -25.76
C GLY A 422 -20.43 11.24 -25.65
N LYS A 423 -19.62 12.22 -26.10
CA LYS A 423 -18.16 12.18 -25.98
C LYS A 423 -17.71 12.15 -24.52
N ALA A 424 -18.33 12.95 -23.65
CA ALA A 424 -18.04 12.98 -22.22
C ALA A 424 -18.34 11.65 -21.52
N VAL A 425 -19.50 11.03 -21.82
CA VAL A 425 -19.87 9.71 -21.27
C VAL A 425 -18.91 8.62 -21.72
N LEU A 426 -18.50 8.60 -22.99
CA LEU A 426 -17.49 7.65 -23.48
C LEU A 426 -16.15 7.84 -22.77
N GLY A 427 -15.75 9.09 -22.53
CA GLY A 427 -14.58 9.45 -21.74
C GLY A 427 -14.65 8.94 -20.30
N LEU A 428 -15.78 9.11 -19.63
CA LEU A 428 -16.06 8.59 -18.29
C LEU A 428 -15.98 7.06 -18.24
N CYS A 429 -16.60 6.37 -19.20
CA CYS A 429 -16.49 4.92 -19.34
C CYS A 429 -15.03 4.47 -19.49
N GLN A 430 -14.22 5.23 -20.25
CA GLN A 430 -12.81 4.93 -20.42
C GLN A 430 -12.04 5.07 -19.10
N ALA A 431 -12.28 6.15 -18.34
CA ALA A 431 -11.69 6.34 -17.02
C ALA A 431 -12.04 5.20 -16.05
N PHE A 432 -13.31 4.78 -16.05
CA PHE A 432 -13.80 3.66 -15.25
C PHE A 432 -13.11 2.33 -15.63
N VAL A 433 -12.95 2.05 -16.92
CA VAL A 433 -12.25 0.84 -17.39
C VAL A 433 -10.79 0.80 -16.93
N PHE A 434 -10.07 1.92 -17.01
CA PHE A 434 -8.68 1.99 -16.51
C PHE A 434 -8.60 1.78 -14.99
N ASN A 435 -9.51 2.39 -14.23
CA ASN A 435 -9.62 2.17 -12.79
C ASN A 435 -9.84 0.68 -12.47
N TRP A 436 -10.78 0.05 -13.18
CA TRP A 436 -11.11 -1.36 -13.01
C TRP A 436 -9.92 -2.29 -13.33
N ILE A 437 -9.18 -2.02 -14.41
CA ILE A 437 -7.98 -2.78 -14.76
C ILE A 437 -6.90 -2.63 -13.67
N TYR A 438 -6.69 -1.42 -13.15
CA TYR A 438 -5.64 -1.18 -12.16
C TYR A 438 -5.96 -1.82 -10.80
N PHE A 439 -7.13 -1.54 -10.22
CA PHE A 439 -7.46 -1.95 -8.85
C PHE A 439 -7.93 -3.41 -8.77
N ASP A 440 -8.91 -3.80 -9.56
CA ASP A 440 -9.50 -5.14 -9.40
C ASP A 440 -8.77 -6.18 -10.25
N VAL A 441 -8.35 -5.84 -11.47
CA VAL A 441 -7.67 -6.81 -12.33
C VAL A 441 -6.20 -6.98 -11.95
N ASP A 442 -5.43 -5.90 -11.81
CA ASP A 442 -4.00 -6.01 -11.49
C ASP A 442 -3.74 -6.07 -9.97
N GLY A 443 -4.63 -5.51 -9.14
CA GLY A 443 -4.51 -5.52 -7.68
C GLY A 443 -5.00 -6.81 -6.99
N SER A 444 -5.87 -7.61 -7.61
CA SER A 444 -6.43 -8.81 -6.95
C SER A 444 -5.57 -10.07 -7.07
N ASN A 445 -5.62 -10.91 -6.04
CA ASN A 445 -4.93 -12.21 -5.96
C ASN A 445 -3.40 -12.13 -6.04
N ILE A 446 -2.79 -11.06 -5.51
CA ILE A 446 -1.34 -10.94 -5.39
C ILE A 446 -0.83 -11.91 -4.31
N ASN A 447 0.10 -12.79 -4.67
CA ASN A 447 0.77 -13.69 -3.73
C ASN A 447 1.98 -13.00 -3.08
N ILE A 448 2.82 -12.40 -3.92
CA ILE A 448 4.01 -11.66 -3.49
C ILE A 448 4.03 -10.33 -4.22
N HIS A 449 3.95 -9.24 -3.46
CA HIS A 449 4.01 -7.89 -3.99
C HIS A 449 5.38 -7.62 -4.62
N ALA A 450 5.43 -6.76 -5.66
CA ALA A 450 6.64 -6.42 -6.39
C ALA A 450 7.78 -5.92 -5.47
N ILE A 451 7.44 -5.13 -4.45
CA ILE A 451 8.38 -4.59 -3.45
C ILE A 451 9.04 -5.72 -2.64
N ARG A 452 8.31 -6.79 -2.30
CA ARG A 452 8.82 -7.93 -1.51
C ARG A 452 9.56 -8.95 -2.38
N ARG A 453 9.26 -9.00 -3.68
CA ARG A 453 9.76 -10.03 -4.60
C ARG A 453 11.26 -9.92 -4.86
N SER A 454 11.73 -8.74 -5.27
CA SER A 454 13.15 -8.48 -5.53
C SER A 454 13.41 -6.97 -5.65
N VAL A 455 14.65 -6.54 -5.45
CA VAL A 455 15.07 -5.13 -5.58
C VAL A 455 14.77 -4.59 -6.99
N ILE A 456 15.02 -5.40 -8.02
CA ILE A 456 14.73 -5.03 -9.42
C ILE A 456 13.21 -4.87 -9.63
N SER A 457 12.41 -5.83 -9.16
CA SER A 457 10.96 -5.76 -9.25
C SER A 457 10.39 -4.56 -8.49
N SER A 458 10.94 -4.24 -7.32
CA SER A 458 10.58 -3.05 -6.54
C SER A 458 10.92 -1.75 -7.28
N SER A 459 12.09 -1.70 -7.92
CA SER A 459 12.55 -0.52 -8.67
C SER A 459 11.70 -0.30 -9.91
N ILE A 460 11.43 -1.36 -10.69
CA ILE A 460 10.55 -1.27 -11.87
C ILE A 460 9.14 -0.86 -11.44
N TRP A 461 8.59 -1.45 -10.38
CA TRP A 461 7.29 -1.05 -9.86
C TRP A 461 7.28 0.44 -9.50
N HIS A 462 8.29 0.94 -8.78
CA HIS A 462 8.37 2.35 -8.41
C HIS A 462 8.46 3.28 -9.62
N TYR A 463 9.36 2.98 -10.57
CA TYR A 463 9.58 3.84 -11.73
C TYR A 463 8.50 3.73 -12.80
N ALA A 464 7.78 2.62 -12.91
CA ALA A 464 6.72 2.44 -13.90
C ALA A 464 5.46 3.29 -13.61
N HIS A 465 5.23 3.70 -12.36
CA HIS A 465 4.07 4.54 -12.03
C HIS A 465 4.19 5.95 -12.62
N LEU A 466 5.40 6.52 -12.65
CA LEU A 466 5.62 7.87 -13.18
C LEU A 466 5.18 8.01 -14.66
N PRO A 467 5.70 7.23 -15.63
CA PRO A 467 5.29 7.33 -17.02
C PRO A 467 3.85 6.83 -17.23
N PHE A 468 3.35 5.89 -16.41
CA PHE A 468 1.93 5.53 -16.41
C PHE A 468 1.06 6.76 -16.14
N ILE A 469 1.33 7.47 -15.04
CA ILE A 469 0.53 8.63 -14.61
C ILE A 469 0.69 9.79 -15.60
N MET A 470 1.93 10.08 -16.05
CA MET A 470 2.18 11.12 -17.04
C MET A 470 1.43 10.86 -18.35
N GLY A 471 1.50 9.63 -18.88
CA GLY A 471 0.78 9.24 -20.09
C GLY A 471 -0.73 9.36 -19.92
N TYR A 472 -1.24 8.94 -18.77
CA TYR A 472 -2.68 9.02 -18.49
C TYR A 472 -3.18 10.45 -18.35
N ILE A 473 -2.41 11.34 -17.70
CA ILE A 473 -2.74 12.77 -17.58
C ILE A 473 -2.74 13.43 -18.97
N LEU A 474 -1.75 13.13 -19.80
CA LEU A 474 -1.67 13.65 -21.17
C LEU A 474 -2.89 13.22 -22.00
N ALA A 475 -3.29 11.97 -21.85
CA ALA A 475 -4.51 11.46 -22.48
C ALA A 475 -5.76 12.15 -21.94
N SER A 476 -5.88 12.32 -20.62
CA SER A 476 -7.01 13.00 -19.99
C SER A 476 -7.14 14.46 -20.43
N ALA A 477 -6.02 15.16 -20.56
CA ALA A 477 -5.98 16.53 -21.07
C ALA A 477 -6.45 16.58 -22.53
N GLY A 478 -5.92 15.69 -23.38
CA GLY A 478 -6.37 15.56 -24.77
C GLY A 478 -7.86 15.22 -24.90
N LEU A 479 -8.37 14.34 -24.05
CA LEU A 479 -9.79 13.97 -24.00
C LEU A 479 -10.69 15.17 -23.71
N SER A 480 -10.28 16.03 -22.76
CA SER A 480 -11.04 17.23 -22.38
C SER A 480 -11.26 18.16 -23.59
N LYS A 481 -10.25 18.28 -24.46
CA LYS A 481 -10.35 19.05 -25.69
C LYS A 481 -11.11 18.32 -26.80
N LEU A 482 -10.93 17.00 -26.94
CA LEU A 482 -11.69 16.17 -27.90
C LEU A 482 -13.20 16.20 -27.63
N VAL A 483 -13.61 16.29 -26.37
CA VAL A 483 -15.02 16.43 -26.00
C VAL A 483 -15.58 17.72 -26.59
N LEU A 484 -14.86 18.84 -26.45
CA LEU A 484 -15.29 20.17 -26.94
C LEU A 484 -15.14 20.38 -28.45
N THR A 485 -14.57 19.43 -29.19
CA THR A 485 -14.41 19.54 -30.66
C THR A 485 -15.77 19.40 -31.36
N ALA A 486 -16.07 20.25 -32.35
CA ALA A 486 -17.35 20.29 -33.07
C ALA A 486 -17.31 19.61 -34.46
N ASP A 487 -16.40 18.68 -34.68
CA ASP A 487 -16.14 18.00 -35.97
C ASP A 487 -17.20 16.95 -36.39
N THR A 488 -18.32 16.86 -35.69
CA THR A 488 -19.38 15.88 -35.93
C THR A 488 -20.65 16.57 -36.43
N PRO A 489 -21.39 15.98 -37.40
CA PRO A 489 -22.54 16.64 -38.04
C PRO A 489 -23.66 17.16 -37.11
N ASN A 490 -23.77 16.59 -35.90
CA ASN A 490 -24.79 16.96 -34.90
C ASN A 490 -24.22 17.77 -33.72
N ALA A 491 -22.96 18.22 -33.79
CA ALA A 491 -22.39 19.07 -32.74
C ALA A 491 -22.71 20.53 -33.03
N ASN A 492 -23.61 21.12 -32.23
CA ASN A 492 -23.94 22.54 -32.29
C ASN A 492 -23.21 23.28 -31.17
N PRO A 493 -22.15 24.07 -31.45
CA PRO A 493 -21.40 24.78 -30.42
C PRO A 493 -22.26 25.73 -29.58
N GLU A 494 -23.34 26.27 -30.14
CA GLU A 494 -24.30 27.16 -29.44
C GLU A 494 -25.00 26.51 -28.23
N HIS A 495 -24.98 25.18 -28.15
CA HIS A 495 -25.48 24.48 -26.96
C HIS A 495 -24.52 24.55 -25.78
N LEU A 496 -23.26 24.94 -25.98
CA LEU A 496 -22.30 25.15 -24.91
C LEU A 496 -22.50 26.54 -24.29
N THR A 497 -22.07 26.71 -23.04
CA THR A 497 -22.00 28.04 -22.41
C THR A 497 -20.93 28.90 -23.09
N ASP A 498 -21.08 30.23 -23.11
CA ASP A 498 -20.14 31.19 -23.71
C ASP A 498 -18.66 30.86 -23.45
N HIS A 499 -18.32 30.52 -22.19
CA HIS A 499 -16.97 30.13 -21.77
C HIS A 499 -16.37 28.90 -22.50
N TYR A 500 -17.24 27.97 -22.92
CA TYR A 500 -16.86 26.75 -23.63
C TYR A 500 -17.00 26.90 -25.15
N ILE A 501 -17.84 27.83 -25.63
CA ILE A 501 -17.93 28.18 -27.07
C ILE A 501 -16.58 28.68 -27.56
N GLU A 502 -15.92 29.58 -26.84
CA GLU A 502 -14.59 30.10 -27.20
C GLU A 502 -13.50 29.02 -27.24
N ARG A 503 -13.68 27.94 -26.47
CA ARG A 503 -12.76 26.80 -26.44
C ARG A 503 -13.12 25.70 -27.42
N ALA A 504 -14.30 25.73 -28.03
CA ALA A 504 -14.71 24.74 -29.00
C ALA A 504 -13.94 24.96 -30.31
N GLU A 505 -13.29 23.91 -30.80
CA GLU A 505 -12.60 23.94 -32.08
C GLU A 505 -13.41 23.20 -33.15
N PRO A 506 -13.41 23.67 -34.40
CA PRO A 506 -14.16 23.03 -35.48
C PRO A 506 -13.57 21.67 -35.88
N GLU A 507 -12.25 21.51 -35.77
CA GLU A 507 -11.52 20.29 -36.13
C GLU A 507 -10.53 19.90 -35.04
N ILE A 508 -10.11 18.64 -35.02
CA ILE A 508 -9.14 18.13 -34.06
C ILE A 508 -7.72 18.53 -34.49
N ALA A 509 -7.01 19.28 -33.65
CA ALA A 509 -5.59 19.54 -33.87
C ALA A 509 -4.76 18.23 -33.86
N ASP A 510 -3.82 18.10 -34.80
CA ASP A 510 -2.99 16.89 -34.95
C ASP A 510 -2.28 16.50 -33.64
N GLY A 511 -1.72 17.48 -32.91
CA GLY A 511 -1.02 17.22 -31.65
C GLY A 511 -1.89 16.62 -30.55
N ILE A 512 -3.18 16.97 -30.49
CA ILE A 512 -4.14 16.42 -29.52
C ILE A 512 -4.37 14.94 -29.79
N ARG A 513 -4.44 14.52 -31.06
CA ARG A 513 -4.59 13.11 -31.45
C ARG A 513 -3.43 12.28 -30.90
N TYR A 514 -2.21 12.77 -31.06
CA TYR A 514 -1.00 12.11 -30.55
C TYR A 514 -1.00 12.05 -29.03
N PHE A 515 -1.24 13.17 -28.35
CA PHE A 515 -1.28 13.23 -26.88
C PHE A 515 -2.33 12.27 -26.30
N TYR A 516 -3.52 12.22 -26.90
CA TYR A 516 -4.57 11.31 -26.50
C TYR A 516 -4.18 9.84 -26.66
N CYS A 517 -3.84 9.41 -27.89
CA CYS A 517 -3.63 7.98 -28.14
C CYS A 517 -2.30 7.46 -27.59
N HIS A 518 -1.22 8.24 -27.69
CA HIS A 518 0.08 7.86 -27.12
C HIS A 518 0.02 7.87 -25.60
N GLY A 519 -0.67 8.84 -25.00
CA GLY A 519 -0.89 8.88 -23.56
C GLY A 519 -1.59 7.62 -23.05
N LEU A 520 -2.68 7.19 -23.70
CA LEU A 520 -3.39 5.96 -23.36
C LEU A 520 -2.54 4.70 -23.58
N ALA A 521 -1.80 4.64 -24.69
CA ALA A 521 -0.91 3.52 -25.00
C ALA A 521 0.19 3.37 -23.93
N ILE A 522 0.84 4.48 -23.56
CA ILE A 522 1.87 4.52 -22.52
C ILE A 522 1.28 4.12 -21.18
N ALA A 523 0.12 4.68 -20.81
CA ALA A 523 -0.55 4.35 -19.56
C ALA A 523 -0.86 2.84 -19.45
N LEU A 524 -1.49 2.27 -20.48
CA LEU A 524 -1.85 0.86 -20.52
C LEU A 524 -0.61 -0.06 -20.54
N PHE A 525 0.44 0.34 -21.26
CA PHE A 525 1.71 -0.39 -21.30
C PHE A 525 2.35 -0.46 -19.91
N PHE A 526 2.51 0.68 -19.23
CA PHE A 526 3.14 0.72 -17.92
C PHE A 526 2.28 0.08 -16.82
N MET A 527 0.95 0.11 -16.91
CA MET A 527 0.09 -0.74 -16.08
C MET A 527 0.39 -2.23 -16.31
N GLY A 528 0.61 -2.65 -17.55
CA GLY A 528 1.05 -4.01 -17.89
C GLY A 528 2.42 -4.36 -17.28
N VAL A 529 3.38 -3.41 -17.30
CA VAL A 529 4.69 -3.56 -16.67
C VAL A 529 4.55 -3.70 -15.15
N ILE A 530 3.75 -2.85 -14.50
CA ILE A 530 3.44 -2.93 -13.06
C ILE A 530 2.87 -4.32 -12.75
N SER A 531 1.84 -4.76 -13.45
CA SER A 531 1.24 -6.09 -13.28
C SER A 531 2.27 -7.21 -13.46
N ALA A 532 3.19 -7.11 -14.43
CA ALA A 532 4.25 -8.10 -14.67
C ALA A 532 5.22 -8.24 -13.48
N THR A 533 5.47 -7.17 -12.72
CA THR A 533 6.34 -7.20 -11.54
C THR A 533 5.75 -8.00 -10.38
N HIS A 534 4.42 -7.98 -10.20
CA HIS A 534 3.76 -8.75 -9.14
C HIS A 534 3.72 -10.25 -9.41
N ASN A 535 3.93 -11.06 -8.37
CA ASN A 535 3.65 -12.49 -8.43
C ASN A 535 2.21 -12.75 -7.97
N HIS A 536 1.38 -13.26 -8.87
CA HIS A 536 -0.03 -13.52 -8.61
C HIS A 536 -0.25 -14.99 -8.26
N ARG A 537 -1.29 -15.30 -7.48
CA ARG A 537 -1.70 -16.69 -7.25
C ARG A 537 -2.16 -17.34 -8.56
N HIS A 538 -1.84 -18.61 -8.75
CA HIS A 538 -2.16 -19.38 -9.96
C HIS A 538 -3.21 -20.45 -9.63
N PRO A 539 -4.51 -20.19 -9.83
CA PRO A 539 -5.52 -21.24 -9.74
C PRO A 539 -5.32 -22.24 -10.88
N ALA A 540 -5.39 -23.53 -10.57
CA ALA A 540 -5.05 -24.62 -11.50
C ALA A 540 -5.91 -24.65 -12.77
N THR A 541 -7.14 -24.12 -12.72
CA THR A 541 -8.13 -24.15 -13.80
C THR A 541 -8.31 -22.80 -14.51
N ARG A 542 -7.33 -21.88 -14.45
CA ARG A 542 -7.42 -20.57 -15.12
C ARG A 542 -7.60 -20.72 -16.64
N ARG A 543 -8.45 -19.87 -17.25
CA ARG A 543 -8.72 -19.90 -18.70
C ARG A 543 -7.55 -19.43 -19.57
N LEU A 544 -6.90 -18.31 -19.24
CA LEU A 544 -5.76 -17.77 -19.99
C LEU A 544 -4.52 -17.56 -19.11
N SER A 545 -3.34 -17.79 -19.69
CA SER A 545 -2.08 -17.52 -18.98
C SER A 545 -1.86 -16.02 -18.79
N LYS A 546 -1.15 -15.63 -17.73
CA LYS A 546 -0.79 -14.22 -17.49
C LYS A 546 0.00 -13.62 -18.67
N LYS A 547 0.92 -14.41 -19.26
CA LYS A 547 1.74 -13.99 -20.40
C LYS A 547 0.87 -13.65 -21.62
N THR A 548 -0.14 -14.48 -21.92
CA THR A 548 -1.06 -14.26 -23.03
C THR A 548 -1.87 -12.98 -22.85
N ARG A 549 -2.37 -12.71 -21.63
CA ARG A 549 -3.14 -11.49 -21.33
C ARG A 549 -2.29 -10.23 -21.45
N LEU A 550 -1.07 -10.25 -20.91
CA LEU A 550 -0.11 -9.15 -21.06
C LEU A 550 0.33 -8.94 -22.53
N ALA A 551 0.47 -10.02 -23.31
CA ALA A 551 0.76 -9.92 -24.74
C ALA A 551 -0.40 -9.27 -25.51
N ASN A 552 -1.65 -9.62 -25.20
CA ASN A 552 -2.83 -8.93 -25.76
C ASN A 552 -2.84 -7.43 -25.39
N ARG A 553 -2.54 -7.10 -24.12
CA ARG A 553 -2.42 -5.71 -23.68
C ARG A 553 -1.37 -4.95 -24.48
N LEU A 554 -0.20 -5.56 -24.71
CA LEU A 554 0.88 -4.98 -25.52
C LEU A 554 0.45 -4.77 -26.98
N LEU A 555 -0.25 -5.73 -27.58
CA LEU A 555 -0.77 -5.61 -28.94
C LEU A 555 -1.72 -4.41 -29.07
N VAL A 556 -2.64 -4.24 -28.11
CA VAL A 556 -3.56 -3.09 -28.08
C VAL A 556 -2.79 -1.78 -27.89
N CYS A 557 -1.73 -1.74 -27.09
CA CYS A 557 -0.87 -0.56 -26.96
C CYS A 557 -0.24 -0.17 -28.30
N ILE A 558 0.22 -1.14 -29.11
CA ILE A 558 0.78 -0.88 -30.44
C ILE A 558 -0.28 -0.30 -31.37
N ILE A 559 -1.51 -0.83 -31.33
CA ILE A 559 -2.63 -0.30 -32.13
C ILE A 559 -2.93 1.15 -31.73
N LEU A 560 -3.04 1.44 -30.43
CA LEU A 560 -3.25 2.79 -29.91
C LEU A 560 -2.11 3.74 -30.32
N PHE A 561 -0.87 3.27 -30.36
CA PHE A 561 0.28 4.07 -30.76
C PHE A 561 0.23 4.47 -32.25
N CYS A 562 -0.28 3.59 -33.10
CA CYS A 562 -0.44 3.83 -34.54
C CYS A 562 -1.73 4.59 -34.91
N LEU A 563 -2.73 4.59 -34.03
CA LEU A 563 -4.05 5.17 -34.30
C LEU A 563 -4.04 6.66 -34.70
N PRO A 564 -3.19 7.55 -34.15
CA PRO A 564 -3.11 8.94 -34.58
C PRO A 564 -2.82 9.15 -36.06
N ALA A 565 -2.21 8.17 -36.75
CA ALA A 565 -1.94 8.26 -38.18
C ALA A 565 -3.23 8.26 -39.02
N ALA A 566 -4.36 7.77 -38.47
CA ALA A 566 -5.66 7.79 -39.12
C ALA A 566 -6.34 9.17 -38.99
N LYS A 567 -5.92 10.13 -39.83
CA LYS A 567 -6.41 11.52 -39.82
C LYS A 567 -7.90 11.67 -40.17
N SER A 568 -8.49 10.70 -40.85
CA SER A 568 -9.91 10.72 -41.26
C SER A 568 -10.90 10.47 -40.13
N LEU A 569 -10.43 10.11 -38.93
CA LEU A 569 -11.31 9.86 -37.78
C LEU A 569 -11.73 11.17 -37.11
N ASN A 570 -13.03 11.35 -36.94
CA ASN A 570 -13.63 12.40 -36.11
C ASN A 570 -13.45 12.05 -34.62
N SER A 571 -13.66 13.03 -33.74
CA SER A 571 -13.39 12.95 -32.30
C SER A 571 -14.25 11.88 -31.63
N LEU A 572 -15.53 11.79 -32.00
CA LEU A 572 -16.43 10.76 -31.51
C LEU A 572 -15.95 9.35 -31.90
N ASN A 573 -15.53 9.18 -33.16
CA ASN A 573 -15.03 7.89 -33.66
C ASN A 573 -13.72 7.51 -32.97
N LEU A 574 -12.82 8.49 -32.78
CA LEU A 574 -11.55 8.28 -32.10
C LEU A 574 -11.76 7.82 -30.65
N ILE A 575 -12.58 8.53 -29.88
CA ILE A 575 -12.89 8.17 -28.48
C ILE A 575 -13.59 6.79 -28.43
N SER A 576 -14.51 6.51 -29.35
CA SER A 576 -15.23 5.24 -29.38
C SER A 576 -14.30 4.06 -29.69
N ILE A 577 -13.36 4.22 -30.63
CA ILE A 577 -12.37 3.17 -30.96
C ILE A 577 -11.43 2.93 -29.79
N THR A 578 -10.91 3.98 -29.14
CA THR A 578 -10.02 3.81 -27.97
C THR A 578 -10.76 3.15 -26.81
N LEU A 579 -12.02 3.53 -26.56
CA LEU A 579 -12.85 2.89 -25.55
C LEU A 579 -13.08 1.41 -25.88
N ALA A 580 -13.47 1.08 -27.12
CA ALA A 580 -13.71 -0.30 -27.52
C ALA A 580 -12.46 -1.18 -27.34
N LEU A 581 -11.27 -0.65 -27.70
CA LEU A 581 -9.99 -1.34 -27.49
C LEU A 581 -9.67 -1.57 -26.01
N THR A 582 -9.94 -0.58 -25.14
CA THR A 582 -9.69 -0.72 -23.69
C THR A 582 -10.68 -1.65 -23.01
N VAL A 583 -11.97 -1.60 -23.40
CA VAL A 583 -13.01 -2.55 -22.97
C VAL A 583 -12.66 -3.98 -23.42
N TRP A 584 -12.15 -4.15 -24.65
CA TRP A 584 -11.67 -5.44 -25.14
C TRP A 584 -10.56 -6.01 -24.25
N VAL A 585 -9.59 -5.18 -23.85
CA VAL A 585 -8.54 -5.58 -22.90
C VAL A 585 -9.15 -6.02 -21.57
N LEU A 586 -10.08 -5.23 -21.02
CA LEU A 586 -10.76 -5.56 -19.76
C LEU A 586 -11.50 -6.90 -19.84
N LEU A 587 -12.31 -7.11 -20.88
CA LEU A 587 -13.08 -8.35 -21.08
C LEU A 587 -12.16 -9.57 -21.20
N LEU A 588 -11.09 -9.49 -21.98
CA LEU A 588 -10.10 -10.58 -22.08
C LEU A 588 -9.34 -10.82 -20.78
N GLU A 589 -9.06 -9.76 -20.01
CA GLU A 589 -8.41 -9.89 -18.70
C GLU A 589 -9.32 -10.61 -17.70
N LEU A 590 -10.58 -10.19 -17.58
CA LEU A 590 -11.61 -10.79 -16.73
C LEU A 590 -11.87 -12.24 -17.12
N PHE A 591 -12.14 -12.49 -18.40
CA PHE A 591 -12.33 -13.84 -18.93
C PHE A 591 -11.10 -14.71 -18.68
N GLY A 592 -9.91 -14.16 -18.91
CA GLY A 592 -8.67 -14.88 -18.72
C GLY A 592 -8.35 -15.19 -17.27
N LYS A 593 -8.82 -14.37 -16.32
CA LYS A 593 -8.61 -14.54 -14.87
C LYS A 593 -9.58 -15.55 -14.26
N SER A 594 -10.77 -15.67 -14.84
CA SER A 594 -11.80 -16.64 -14.46
C SER A 594 -11.31 -18.08 -14.57
N CYS A 595 -11.85 -18.96 -13.73
CA CYS A 595 -11.60 -20.40 -13.76
C CYS A 595 -12.53 -21.09 -14.78
N ARG A 596 -12.11 -22.23 -15.31
CA ARG A 596 -12.94 -23.04 -16.22
C ARG A 596 -14.18 -23.62 -15.53
N ASN A 597 -14.07 -23.88 -14.23
CA ASN A 597 -15.11 -24.52 -13.43
C ASN A 597 -16.04 -23.50 -12.75
N ASP A 598 -15.81 -22.20 -12.98
CA ASP A 598 -16.63 -21.12 -12.44
C ASP A 598 -17.45 -20.53 -13.59
N PRO A 599 -18.79 -20.42 -13.47
CA PRO A 599 -19.58 -19.75 -14.48
C PRO A 599 -19.09 -18.31 -14.65
N PHE A 600 -18.96 -17.84 -15.89
CA PHE A 600 -18.56 -16.46 -16.16
C PHE A 600 -19.70 -15.47 -15.86
N ILE A 601 -20.94 -15.97 -15.90
CA ILE A 601 -22.17 -15.23 -15.62
C ILE A 601 -22.99 -16.07 -14.66
N GLY A 602 -23.34 -15.51 -13.51
CA GLY A 602 -24.13 -16.18 -12.47
C GLY A 602 -23.29 -16.64 -11.28
N GLU A 603 -23.99 -17.06 -10.23
CA GLU A 603 -23.37 -17.54 -9.00
C GLU A 603 -22.84 -18.97 -9.19
N LYS A 604 -21.77 -19.27 -8.45
CA LYS A 604 -21.26 -20.64 -8.36
C LYS A 604 -22.30 -21.49 -7.63
N GLN A 605 -22.84 -22.51 -8.30
CA GLN A 605 -23.77 -23.46 -7.69
C GLN A 605 -23.13 -24.06 -6.41
N GLY A 606 -23.82 -23.90 -5.27
CA GLY A 606 -23.40 -24.44 -3.97
C GLY A 606 -22.56 -23.51 -3.08
N CYS A 607 -22.45 -22.21 -3.39
CA CYS A 607 -21.93 -21.22 -2.44
C CYS A 607 -23.03 -20.88 -1.42
N SER A 608 -23.21 -21.72 -0.39
CA SER A 608 -23.97 -21.31 0.80
C SER A 608 -23.00 -20.66 1.78
N VAL A 609 -23.21 -19.37 2.08
CA VAL A 609 -22.52 -18.76 3.22
C VAL A 609 -23.15 -19.35 4.49
N ARG A 610 -22.32 -19.98 5.31
CA ARG A 610 -22.73 -20.62 6.56
C ARG A 610 -22.52 -19.66 7.71
N TYR A 611 -23.61 -19.13 8.26
CA TYR A 611 -23.57 -18.29 9.43
C TYR A 611 -23.74 -19.16 10.68
N LYS A 612 -22.83 -19.04 11.65
CA LYS A 612 -22.96 -19.67 12.97
C LYS A 612 -23.30 -18.59 14.00
N CYS A 613 -24.52 -18.61 14.52
CA CYS A 613 -24.95 -17.77 15.63
C CYS A 613 -25.00 -18.59 16.93
N LYS A 614 -24.70 -17.94 18.07
CA LYS A 614 -24.99 -18.49 19.41
C LYS A 614 -26.40 -18.05 19.79
N CYS A 615 -27.34 -18.99 19.80
CA CYS A 615 -28.73 -18.71 20.16
C CYS A 615 -28.96 -18.89 21.66
N SER A 616 -29.84 -18.08 22.23
CA SER A 616 -30.30 -18.25 23.61
C SER A 616 -31.18 -19.49 23.74
N LYS A 617 -31.19 -20.12 24.92
CA LYS A 617 -31.95 -21.34 25.19
C LYS A 617 -33.46 -21.16 24.93
N LYS A 618 -34.00 -19.98 25.22
CA LYS A 618 -35.41 -19.62 24.98
C LYS A 618 -35.78 -19.50 23.50
N ASP A 619 -34.83 -19.10 22.65
CA ASP A 619 -35.08 -18.91 21.21
C ASP A 619 -34.99 -20.25 20.46
N LEU A 620 -34.13 -21.16 20.94
CA LEU A 620 -34.06 -22.56 20.48
C LEU A 620 -35.35 -23.33 20.81
N GLU A 621 -35.91 -23.14 22.01
CA GLU A 621 -37.18 -23.76 22.42
C GLU A 621 -38.37 -23.25 21.60
N LYS A 622 -38.41 -21.95 21.25
CA LYS A 622 -39.44 -21.39 20.35
C LYS A 622 -39.37 -21.93 18.91
N ALA A 623 -38.21 -22.40 18.47
CA ALA A 623 -37.99 -22.93 17.13
C ALA A 623 -38.32 -24.44 16.99
N ASN A 624 -38.84 -25.11 18.03
CA ASN A 624 -39.17 -26.54 18.04
C ASN A 624 -37.99 -27.47 17.66
N LEU A 625 -36.77 -27.13 18.07
CA LEU A 625 -35.60 -28.01 17.91
C LEU A 625 -35.49 -28.92 19.15
N ASP A 626 -35.71 -30.22 18.97
CA ASP A 626 -35.72 -31.21 20.07
C ASP A 626 -34.39 -31.24 20.85
N GLU A 627 -34.51 -31.27 22.18
CA GLU A 627 -33.46 -31.10 23.20
C GLU A 627 -32.32 -32.16 23.17
N LYS A 628 -32.31 -33.09 22.21
CA LYS A 628 -31.41 -34.26 22.20
C LYS A 628 -30.12 -34.10 21.42
N GLN A 629 -29.87 -32.97 20.75
CA GLN A 629 -28.54 -32.69 20.21
C GLN A 629 -27.94 -31.43 20.83
N GLN A 630 -26.78 -31.63 21.44
CA GLN A 630 -25.99 -30.68 22.19
C GLN A 630 -25.33 -29.64 21.27
N ILE A 631 -26.13 -28.82 20.58
CA ILE A 631 -25.61 -27.82 19.63
C ILE A 631 -25.97 -26.41 20.11
N GLN A 632 -25.00 -25.72 20.73
CA GLN A 632 -25.07 -24.28 21.09
C GLN A 632 -24.99 -23.33 19.86
N SER A 633 -25.21 -23.84 18.65
CA SER A 633 -25.05 -23.07 17.41
C SER A 633 -25.94 -23.62 16.29
N THR A 634 -26.91 -22.85 15.82
CA THR A 634 -27.69 -23.19 14.62
C THR A 634 -26.95 -22.68 13.37
N GLU A 635 -26.85 -23.54 12.35
CA GLU A 635 -26.33 -23.13 11.04
C GLU A 635 -27.46 -22.48 10.25
N VAL A 636 -27.30 -21.20 9.91
CA VAL A 636 -28.23 -20.49 9.03
C VAL A 636 -27.58 -20.44 7.65
N LEU A 637 -28.26 -21.03 6.66
CA LEU A 637 -27.87 -20.96 5.27
C LEU A 637 -28.35 -19.64 4.66
N GLU A 638 -27.53 -19.06 3.80
CA GLU A 638 -27.94 -17.91 2.99
C GLU A 638 -29.16 -18.28 2.13
N LEU A 639 -30.16 -17.39 2.17
CA LEU A 639 -31.44 -17.51 1.49
C LEU A 639 -31.27 -17.81 0.00
N GLY A 640 -31.95 -18.83 -0.51
CA GLY A 640 -32.03 -19.03 -1.96
C GLY A 640 -32.68 -17.80 -2.64
N PRO A 641 -32.41 -17.53 -3.93
CA PRO A 641 -32.88 -16.32 -4.64
C PRO A 641 -34.41 -16.13 -4.73
N ARG A 642 -35.20 -17.04 -4.14
CA ARG A 642 -36.67 -17.00 -4.06
C ARG A 642 -37.22 -17.20 -2.64
N GLU A 643 -36.37 -17.38 -1.65
CA GLU A 643 -36.78 -17.61 -0.27
C GLU A 643 -36.75 -16.27 0.50
N LYS A 644 -37.83 -15.99 1.24
CA LYS A 644 -38.00 -14.70 1.95
C LYS A 644 -37.50 -14.73 3.40
N THR A 645 -37.29 -15.92 3.97
CA THR A 645 -36.80 -16.14 5.35
C THR A 645 -35.89 -17.36 5.40
N ALA A 646 -34.69 -17.22 5.98
CA ALA A 646 -33.73 -18.31 6.09
C ALA A 646 -34.32 -19.44 6.94
N VAL A 647 -34.39 -20.66 6.39
CA VAL A 647 -34.89 -21.83 7.12
C VAL A 647 -33.70 -22.51 7.78
N ALA A 648 -33.82 -22.83 9.08
CA ALA A 648 -32.85 -23.66 9.77
C ALA A 648 -32.91 -25.07 9.19
N ASP A 649 -31.83 -25.53 8.55
CA ASP A 649 -31.77 -26.86 7.97
C ASP A 649 -31.48 -27.88 9.08
N VAL A 650 -32.48 -28.70 9.41
CA VAL A 650 -32.34 -29.82 10.35
C VAL A 650 -31.91 -31.03 9.53
N GLN A 651 -30.61 -31.31 9.51
CA GLN A 651 -30.14 -32.61 9.04
C GLN A 651 -30.56 -33.67 10.06
N ASN A 652 -31.58 -34.46 9.69
CA ASN A 652 -31.98 -35.68 10.42
C ASN A 652 -30.88 -36.74 10.41
#